data_AF-A0AAQ4DFI6-F1
#
_entry.id   AF-A0AAQ4DFI6-F1
#
_cell.length_a   1.000
_cell.length_b   1.000
_cell.length_c   1.000
_cell.angle_alpha   90.00
_cell.angle_beta   90.00
_cell.angle_gamma   90.00
#
_symmetry.space_group_name_H-M   'P 1'
#
loop_
_entity.id
_entity.type
_entity.pdbx_description
1 polymer ?
#
loop_
_entity_poly.entity_id
_entity_poly.type
_entity_poly.pdbx_seq_one_letter_code
_entity_poly.pdbx_strand_id
1 'polypeptide(L)'
;MEDIRVMLNFDVPCVQRKAVHKLLQQIGHHLKPGDPPLSAETAKGGLPQEVELLVEQCGEQAECCEALVSLVVAGQLEWRYALGQLLGACTAATRHPSGAVAAVGRLLMLHMQGELEAGPYHCPFALRSHPLVLVLRERPDCWDAVLQATQEALHTCSGQEEALVELLRPVLVHCLAGPSQPAGHASLRLWLWLALAQHWPRWLRALLPWMPLCEQDVQWQLPVMEQLLPRAEPPLNGPCSLQALTACLLALDAGLGCGGVLRTLLGCLRGRPKDDQRVSSAEEQLVWDACLVLAAMLLARVPGSGLTDILDLCEVLLQRRDCGDWRGGGVGRCLALPLCLLVQQQQLLPRGLQGRAAALLGRLATDDGPAAPLEERMVPSAVTLASCHPLVTGALFAATCLRVCSPKECVERWRSLRGVLLPGQDSALLGMLVASSALLGSQAPTDARVALDALRREVDACTQLAPCVLPLLLHVLGRSRCPETLALVLRSLAATANHKYALGPLWSGVRALSGHHPSLAALCLPGLATLCVRQPQALPVLLQALGDDFASQGDDLVLAKAQAIGILLEHSASQHGANLLRPLVSLVTSCHGDRQGAAVVLALRCLHQLCAAEVVNVKTTLSSVVPKLWKDDRPLVVRAVCELMAVVPAVSVPTVEYERYEQEAAARLWRLAVAPEGHPAVRGGAFRALAAFPPSCHSLKHLPSEVRPHLSLLGSGWHDLRRIILLLL
;
A
#
# COMPACT_ATOMS: atom_id res chain seq x y z
N MET A 1 43.39 2.06 60.21
CA MET A 1 42.68 2.53 59.01
C MET A 1 43.56 2.49 57.76
N GLU A 2 44.80 3.00 57.81
CA GLU A 2 45.73 2.94 56.67
C GLU A 2 46.08 1.51 56.24
N ASP A 3 46.35 0.59 57.17
CA ASP A 3 46.59 -0.83 56.85
C ASP A 3 45.40 -1.49 56.12
N ILE A 4 44.17 -1.09 56.46
CA ILE A 4 42.96 -1.61 55.84
C ILE A 4 42.80 -1.04 54.43
N ARG A 5 43.07 0.25 54.23
CA ARG A 5 43.12 0.87 52.88
C ARG A 5 44.16 0.19 51.99
N VAL A 6 45.34 -0.11 52.54
CA VAL A 6 46.40 -0.83 51.82
C VAL A 6 45.98 -2.26 51.48
N MET A 7 45.35 -2.97 52.41
CA MET A 7 44.82 -4.32 52.16
C MET A 7 43.70 -4.35 51.11
N LEU A 8 42.85 -3.31 51.06
CA LEU A 8 41.81 -3.18 50.04
C LEU A 8 42.45 -2.95 48.66
N ASN A 9 43.47 -2.12 48.54
CA ASN A 9 44.13 -1.83 47.25
C ASN A 9 44.93 -3.00 46.65
N PHE A 10 45.02 -4.16 47.31
CA PHE A 10 45.64 -5.35 46.72
C PHE A 10 44.72 -6.03 45.72
N ASP A 11 45.23 -6.45 44.56
CA ASP A 11 44.47 -7.15 43.51
C ASP A 11 43.98 -8.57 43.90
N VAL A 12 44.32 -9.06 45.10
CA VAL A 12 44.00 -10.43 45.53
C VAL A 12 42.65 -10.46 46.30
N PRO A 13 41.60 -11.13 45.79
CA PRO A 13 40.27 -11.13 46.40
C PRO A 13 40.25 -11.72 47.82
N CYS A 14 41.13 -12.69 48.12
CA CYS A 14 41.24 -13.28 49.46
C CYS A 14 41.67 -12.27 50.53
N VAL A 15 42.47 -11.28 50.15
CA VAL A 15 43.00 -10.23 51.04
C VAL A 15 41.94 -9.14 51.23
N GLN A 16 41.24 -8.79 50.14
CA GLN A 16 40.10 -7.87 50.15
C GLN A 16 38.99 -8.39 51.09
N ARG A 17 38.59 -9.67 51.00
CA ARG A 17 37.59 -10.28 51.92
C ARG A 17 37.98 -10.16 53.39
N LYS A 18 39.26 -10.40 53.70
CA LYS A 18 39.76 -10.29 55.08
C LYS A 18 39.74 -8.84 55.57
N ALA A 19 40.04 -7.87 54.71
CA ALA A 19 39.95 -6.45 55.03
C ALA A 19 38.50 -6.02 55.27
N VAL A 20 37.59 -6.42 54.39
CA VAL A 20 36.14 -6.15 54.50
C VAL A 20 35.56 -6.80 55.76
N HIS A 21 35.95 -8.03 56.09
CA HIS A 21 35.46 -8.70 57.30
C HIS A 21 35.97 -8.01 58.58
N LYS A 22 37.22 -7.51 58.59
CA LYS A 22 37.75 -6.68 59.69
C LYS A 22 37.01 -5.35 59.82
N LEU A 23 36.66 -4.72 58.70
CA LEU A 23 35.84 -3.49 58.70
C LEU A 23 34.43 -3.74 59.26
N LEU A 24 33.77 -4.82 58.84
CA LEU A 24 32.44 -5.19 59.36
C LEU A 24 32.49 -5.49 60.86
N GLN A 25 33.54 -6.16 61.36
CA GLN A 25 33.73 -6.37 62.80
C GLN A 25 33.93 -5.05 63.55
N GLN A 26 34.69 -4.12 63.00
CA GLN A 26 34.89 -2.79 63.59
C GLN A 26 33.58 -2.00 63.65
N ILE A 27 32.79 -2.02 62.57
CA ILE A 27 31.48 -1.36 62.51
C ILE A 27 30.49 -1.99 63.52
N GLY A 28 30.47 -3.31 63.63
CA GLY A 28 29.66 -4.04 64.62
C GLY A 28 30.07 -3.80 66.08
N HIS A 29 31.32 -3.40 66.34
CA HIS A 29 31.76 -2.95 67.67
C HIS A 29 31.33 -1.52 67.99
N HIS A 30 31.16 -0.67 66.99
CA HIS A 30 30.75 0.72 67.14
C HIS A 30 29.23 0.92 67.17
N LEU A 31 28.44 0.03 66.56
CA LEU A 31 26.97 0.08 66.50
C LEU A 31 26.37 -1.11 67.26
N LYS A 32 25.65 -0.85 68.36
CA LYS A 32 24.99 -1.92 69.12
C LYS A 32 23.67 -2.31 68.44
N PRO A 33 23.22 -3.58 68.54
CA PRO A 33 21.91 -3.98 68.04
C PRO A 33 20.81 -3.24 68.81
N GLY A 34 20.20 -2.23 68.18
CA GLY A 34 19.15 -1.38 68.76
C GLY A 34 19.34 0.13 68.58
N ASP A 35 20.50 0.59 68.11
CA ASP A 35 20.70 2.01 67.73
C ASP A 35 19.90 2.35 66.45
N PRO A 36 19.43 3.60 66.26
CA PRO A 36 18.73 3.98 65.03
C PRO A 36 19.65 3.77 63.81
N PRO A 37 19.10 3.27 62.68
CA PRO A 37 19.90 3.00 61.50
C PRO A 37 20.56 4.29 60.98
N LEU A 38 21.81 4.19 60.54
CA LEU A 38 22.52 5.31 59.91
C LEU A 38 21.74 5.79 58.68
N SER A 39 21.25 7.03 58.73
CA SER A 39 20.41 7.70 57.73
C SER A 39 21.14 8.87 57.05
N ALA A 40 20.56 9.37 55.97
CA ALA A 40 21.05 10.58 55.29
C ALA A 40 21.09 11.83 56.20
N GLU A 41 20.35 11.84 57.32
CA GLU A 41 20.36 12.93 58.30
C GLU A 41 21.54 12.80 59.28
N THR A 42 21.89 11.57 59.68
CA THR A 42 23.11 11.30 60.47
C THR A 42 24.39 11.52 59.65
N ALA A 43 24.32 11.39 58.32
CA ALA A 43 25.43 11.69 57.41
C ALA A 43 25.89 13.17 57.48
N LYS A 44 24.98 14.10 57.80
CA LYS A 44 25.32 15.52 57.99
C LYS A 44 26.06 15.79 59.31
N GLY A 45 25.99 14.87 60.28
CA GLY A 45 26.68 14.92 61.57
C GLY A 45 28.03 14.20 61.61
N GLY A 46 28.46 13.61 60.48
CA GLY A 46 29.69 12.80 60.35
C GLY A 46 29.39 11.30 60.41
N LEU A 47 29.61 10.59 59.30
CA LEU A 47 29.59 9.12 59.29
C LEU A 47 30.83 8.56 60.00
N PRO A 48 30.77 7.33 60.55
CA PRO A 48 31.98 6.60 60.91
C PRO A 48 32.90 6.49 59.70
N GLN A 49 34.19 6.81 59.85
CA GLN A 49 35.19 6.79 58.76
C GLN A 49 35.28 5.42 58.07
N GLU A 50 34.92 4.35 58.78
CA GLU A 50 34.85 2.98 58.29
C GLU A 50 33.73 2.80 57.25
N VAL A 51 32.60 3.46 57.43
CA VAL A 51 31.45 3.40 56.50
C VAL A 51 31.71 4.29 55.29
N GLU A 52 32.32 5.47 55.47
CA GLU A 52 32.75 6.32 54.35
C GLU A 52 33.75 5.58 53.46
N LEU A 53 34.71 4.89 54.07
CA LEU A 53 35.69 4.08 53.34
C LEU A 53 35.08 2.90 52.58
N LEU A 54 34.09 2.23 53.16
CA LEU A 54 33.35 1.19 52.45
C LEU A 54 32.61 1.77 51.24
N VAL A 55 31.93 2.91 51.41
CA VAL A 55 31.15 3.57 50.35
C VAL A 55 32.07 4.05 49.21
N GLU A 56 33.21 4.66 49.51
CA GLU A 56 34.20 5.07 48.50
C GLU A 56 34.73 3.89 47.67
N GLN A 57 34.90 2.73 48.31
CA GLN A 57 35.46 1.53 47.67
C GLN A 57 34.41 0.64 46.97
N CYS A 58 33.12 0.97 47.08
CA CYS A 58 32.04 0.23 46.41
C CYS A 58 32.11 0.30 44.87
N GLY A 59 32.78 1.31 44.31
CA GLY A 59 33.04 1.37 42.87
C GLY A 59 34.09 0.39 42.37
N GLU A 60 35.03 -0.01 43.23
CA GLU A 60 36.20 -0.80 42.85
C GLU A 60 36.04 -2.28 43.20
N GLN A 61 35.26 -2.60 44.25
CA GLN A 61 35.18 -3.94 44.82
C GLN A 61 33.76 -4.42 45.10
N ALA A 62 33.43 -5.60 44.55
CA ALA A 62 32.13 -6.26 44.78
C ALA A 62 31.90 -6.65 46.24
N GLU A 63 32.96 -6.97 46.97
CA GLU A 63 32.90 -7.44 48.36
C GLU A 63 32.52 -6.31 49.32
N CYS A 64 32.92 -5.07 49.02
CA CYS A 64 32.48 -3.87 49.74
C CYS A 64 30.98 -3.62 49.52
N CYS A 65 30.47 -3.88 48.32
CA CYS A 65 29.04 -3.77 48.02
C CYS A 65 28.22 -4.81 48.79
N GLU A 66 28.71 -6.05 48.90
CA GLU A 66 28.06 -7.11 49.68
C GLU A 66 28.08 -6.82 51.19
N ALA A 67 29.15 -6.20 51.68
CA ALA A 67 29.23 -5.71 53.07
C ALA A 67 28.19 -4.62 53.38
N LEU A 68 27.91 -3.70 52.45
CA LEU A 68 26.82 -2.73 52.63
C LEU A 68 25.46 -3.42 52.72
N VAL A 69 25.21 -4.45 51.90
CA VAL A 69 23.95 -5.22 51.96
C VAL A 69 23.80 -5.92 53.31
N SER A 70 24.88 -6.52 53.85
CA SER A 70 24.82 -7.20 55.14
C SER A 70 24.57 -6.25 56.32
N LEU A 71 25.07 -5.01 56.25
CA LEU A 71 24.76 -3.95 57.23
C LEU A 71 23.28 -3.53 57.21
N VAL A 72 22.66 -3.51 56.02
CA VAL A 72 21.20 -3.26 55.89
C VAL A 72 20.40 -4.42 56.48
N VAL A 73 20.78 -5.67 56.21
CA VAL A 73 20.13 -6.86 56.79
C VAL A 73 20.25 -6.89 58.33
N ALA A 74 21.39 -6.42 58.86
CA ALA A 74 21.60 -6.29 60.31
C ALA A 74 20.84 -5.11 60.95
N GLY A 75 20.13 -4.29 60.15
CA GLY A 75 19.39 -3.12 60.63
C GLY A 75 20.26 -1.92 61.02
N GLN A 76 21.55 -1.93 60.70
CA GLN A 76 22.51 -0.90 61.10
C GLN A 76 22.56 0.29 60.13
N LEU A 77 22.05 0.12 58.91
CA LEU A 77 22.10 1.13 57.85
C LEU A 77 20.74 1.26 57.16
N GLU A 78 20.31 2.50 56.90
CA GLU A 78 19.01 2.75 56.26
C GLU A 78 19.05 2.30 54.78
N TRP A 79 18.04 1.52 54.37
CA TRP A 79 17.93 0.99 53.00
C TRP A 79 18.01 2.08 51.92
N ARG A 80 17.32 3.21 52.10
CA ARG A 80 17.30 4.31 51.11
C ARG A 80 18.67 4.94 50.94
N TYR A 81 19.40 5.09 52.04
CA TYR A 81 20.75 5.61 52.04
C TYR A 81 21.72 4.64 51.35
N ALA A 82 21.65 3.34 51.68
CA ALA A 82 22.45 2.30 51.03
C ALA A 82 22.24 2.27 49.51
N LEU A 83 20.98 2.32 49.09
CA LEU A 83 20.59 2.30 47.68
C LEU A 83 21.12 3.55 46.94
N GLY A 84 21.04 4.73 47.56
CA GLY A 84 21.58 5.97 46.99
C GLY A 84 23.11 5.92 46.80
N GLN A 85 23.85 5.38 47.77
CA GLN A 85 25.30 5.26 47.70
C GLN A 85 25.74 4.24 46.63
N LEU A 86 25.08 3.08 46.57
CA LEU A 86 25.36 2.07 45.55
C LEU A 86 25.00 2.56 44.14
N LEU A 87 23.90 3.31 43.98
CA LEU A 87 23.56 3.96 42.71
C LEU A 87 24.61 4.98 42.29
N GLY A 88 25.11 5.78 43.24
CA GLY A 88 26.26 6.67 43.02
C GLY A 88 27.48 5.91 42.49
N ALA A 89 27.83 4.79 43.13
CA ALA A 89 28.95 3.93 42.71
C ALA A 89 28.74 3.27 41.33
N CYS A 90 27.51 2.94 40.96
CA CYS A 90 27.17 2.41 39.63
C CYS A 90 27.33 3.47 38.53
N THR A 91 26.92 4.71 38.80
CA THR A 91 26.94 5.84 37.85
C THR A 91 28.29 6.53 37.73
N ALA A 92 29.13 6.45 38.77
CA ALA A 92 30.50 6.94 38.72
C ALA A 92 31.35 6.13 37.71
N ALA A 93 32.44 6.72 37.21
CA ALA A 93 33.39 6.11 36.28
C ALA A 93 34.23 5.02 36.98
N THR A 94 33.58 3.93 37.38
CA THR A 94 34.13 2.86 38.20
C THR A 94 34.52 1.66 37.33
N ARG A 95 35.62 0.97 37.70
CA ARG A 95 36.21 -0.14 36.94
C ARG A 95 35.34 -1.40 36.93
N HIS A 96 34.59 -1.68 38.01
CA HIS A 96 33.81 -2.92 38.17
C HIS A 96 32.38 -2.67 38.70
N PRO A 97 31.46 -2.15 37.87
CA PRO A 97 30.08 -1.87 38.28
C PRO A 97 29.24 -3.11 38.62
N SER A 98 29.67 -4.31 38.21
CA SER A 98 28.85 -5.52 38.33
C SER A 98 28.49 -5.87 39.78
N GLY A 99 29.43 -5.70 40.71
CA GLY A 99 29.19 -5.94 42.13
C GLY A 99 28.19 -4.97 42.75
N ALA A 100 28.27 -3.70 42.39
CA ALA A 100 27.34 -2.68 42.84
C ALA A 100 25.93 -2.90 42.28
N VAL A 101 25.80 -3.29 41.01
CA VAL A 101 24.51 -3.62 40.39
C VAL A 101 23.88 -4.86 41.04
N ALA A 102 24.66 -5.90 41.32
CA ALA A 102 24.18 -7.09 42.04
C ALA A 102 23.70 -6.74 43.46
N ALA A 103 24.43 -5.88 44.18
CA ALA A 103 24.03 -5.39 45.50
C ALA A 103 22.72 -4.58 45.45
N VAL A 104 22.56 -3.69 44.45
CA VAL A 104 21.29 -2.97 44.20
C VAL A 104 20.14 -3.96 43.96
N GLY A 105 20.35 -4.99 43.13
CA GLY A 105 19.37 -6.06 42.91
C GLY A 105 18.95 -6.75 44.21
N ARG A 106 19.90 -7.16 45.04
CA ARG A 106 19.63 -7.80 46.34
C ARG A 106 18.88 -6.88 47.32
N LEU A 107 19.22 -5.59 47.37
CA LEU A 107 18.50 -4.62 48.20
C LEU A 107 17.04 -4.45 47.76
N LEU A 108 16.78 -4.47 46.46
CA LEU A 108 15.40 -4.43 45.93
C LEU A 108 14.62 -5.68 46.34
N MET A 109 15.24 -6.86 46.28
CA MET A 109 14.63 -8.12 46.70
C MET A 109 14.32 -8.13 48.21
N LEU A 110 15.25 -7.66 49.04
CA LEU A 110 15.04 -7.56 50.49
C LEU A 110 13.88 -6.61 50.84
N HIS A 111 13.77 -5.48 50.13
CA HIS A 111 12.67 -4.54 50.32
C HIS A 111 11.32 -5.17 49.95
N MET A 112 11.26 -5.84 48.79
CA MET A 112 10.05 -6.54 48.36
C MET A 112 9.62 -7.62 49.36
N GLN A 113 10.57 -8.42 49.86
CA GLN A 113 10.28 -9.46 50.87
C GLN A 113 9.75 -8.86 52.17
N GLY A 114 10.35 -7.77 52.66
CA GLY A 114 9.90 -7.09 53.87
C GLY A 114 8.52 -6.45 53.73
N GLU A 115 8.19 -5.88 52.57
CA GLU A 115 6.84 -5.33 52.32
C GLU A 115 5.78 -6.41 52.13
N LEU A 116 6.16 -7.59 51.61
CA LEU A 116 5.25 -8.71 51.43
C LEU A 116 4.72 -9.26 52.77
N GLU A 117 5.50 -9.13 53.84
CA GLU A 117 5.05 -9.47 55.20
C GLU A 117 3.94 -8.53 55.70
N ALA A 118 3.87 -7.29 55.18
CA ALA A 118 2.88 -6.28 55.56
C ALA A 118 1.62 -6.28 54.66
N GLY A 119 1.70 -6.77 53.43
CA GLY A 119 0.57 -6.80 52.50
C GLY A 119 0.97 -7.08 51.04
N PRO A 120 0.06 -6.87 50.06
CA PRO A 120 0.38 -7.02 48.64
C PRO A 120 1.40 -5.96 48.20
N TYR A 121 2.52 -6.43 47.67
CA TYR A 121 3.62 -5.57 47.23
C TYR A 121 3.21 -4.65 46.08
N HIS A 122 3.60 -3.37 46.17
CA HIS A 122 3.44 -2.39 45.10
C HIS A 122 4.78 -1.71 44.88
N CYS A 123 5.29 -1.75 43.65
CA CYS A 123 6.59 -1.16 43.37
C CYS A 123 6.59 0.35 43.64
N PRO A 124 7.46 0.88 44.52
CA PRO A 124 7.48 2.30 44.87
C PRO A 124 8.14 3.17 43.78
N PHE A 125 8.72 2.55 42.76
CA PHE A 125 9.49 3.24 41.73
C PHE A 125 8.69 3.45 40.45
N ALA A 126 8.73 4.68 39.92
CA ALA A 126 8.26 4.97 38.57
C ALA A 126 9.27 4.47 37.50
N LEU A 127 8.83 4.38 36.24
CA LEU A 127 9.62 3.88 35.10
C LEU A 127 11.04 4.44 35.05
N ARG A 128 11.20 5.77 35.20
CA ARG A 128 12.48 6.46 35.08
C ARG A 128 13.29 6.51 36.37
N SER A 129 12.66 6.26 37.52
CA SER A 129 13.32 6.31 38.83
C SER A 129 13.70 4.93 39.35
N HIS A 130 13.38 3.87 38.61
CA HIS A 130 13.73 2.51 39.00
C HIS A 130 15.26 2.33 39.00
N PRO A 131 15.88 1.83 40.08
CA PRO A 131 17.34 1.76 40.23
C PRO A 131 18.06 1.06 39.08
N LEU A 132 17.55 -0.10 38.63
CA LEU A 132 18.13 -0.82 37.49
C LEU A 132 17.94 -0.08 36.15
N VAL A 133 16.86 0.70 35.99
CA VAL A 133 16.63 1.51 34.79
C VAL A 133 17.58 2.70 34.77
N LEU A 134 17.83 3.33 35.92
CA LEU A 134 18.82 4.41 36.04
C LEU A 134 20.21 3.92 35.66
N VAL A 135 20.63 2.75 36.15
CA VAL A 135 21.93 2.16 35.78
C VAL A 135 22.02 1.95 34.26
N LEU A 136 21.00 1.37 33.62
CA LEU A 136 21.01 1.15 32.16
C LEU A 136 21.04 2.45 31.35
N ARG A 137 20.47 3.54 31.88
CA ARG A 137 20.43 4.85 31.20
C ARG A 137 21.76 5.60 31.30
N GLU A 138 22.38 5.58 32.47
CA GLU A 138 23.66 6.26 32.71
C GLU A 138 24.85 5.45 32.16
N ARG A 139 24.79 4.11 32.27
CA ARG A 139 25.86 3.18 31.85
C ARG A 139 25.28 2.02 31.02
N PRO A 140 25.13 2.18 29.70
CA PRO A 140 24.55 1.15 28.83
C PRO A 140 25.40 -0.13 28.76
N ASP A 141 26.69 -0.06 29.08
CA ASP A 141 27.61 -1.20 29.04
C ASP A 141 27.34 -2.24 30.15
N CYS A 142 26.66 -1.86 31.23
CA CYS A 142 26.41 -2.71 32.40
C CYS A 142 25.20 -3.65 32.25
N TRP A 143 24.75 -3.91 31.01
CA TRP A 143 23.54 -4.70 30.74
C TRP A 143 23.69 -6.16 31.18
N ASP A 144 24.90 -6.70 31.15
CA ASP A 144 25.24 -8.06 31.59
C ASP A 144 25.07 -8.22 33.10
N ALA A 145 25.50 -7.22 33.88
CA ALA A 145 25.32 -7.20 35.33
C ALA A 145 23.85 -7.06 35.73
N VAL A 146 23.08 -6.23 35.00
CA VAL A 146 21.62 -6.13 35.22
C VAL A 146 20.93 -7.45 34.88
N LEU A 147 21.35 -8.10 33.80
CA LEU A 147 20.83 -9.42 33.42
C LEU A 147 21.08 -10.46 34.53
N GLN A 148 22.31 -10.53 35.05
CA GLN A 148 22.65 -11.43 36.17
C GLN A 148 21.82 -11.14 37.41
N ALA A 149 21.67 -9.86 37.79
CA ALA A 149 20.84 -9.48 38.94
C ALA A 149 19.38 -9.92 38.77
N THR A 150 18.81 -9.80 37.56
CA THR A 150 17.43 -10.26 37.28
C THR A 150 17.32 -11.80 37.26
N GLN A 151 18.36 -12.51 36.81
CA GLN A 151 18.43 -13.98 36.86
C GLN A 151 18.48 -14.49 38.29
N GLU A 152 19.32 -13.89 39.12
CA GLU A 152 19.43 -14.23 40.55
C GLU A 152 18.10 -14.00 41.27
N ALA A 153 17.42 -12.87 41.01
CA ALA A 153 16.10 -12.57 41.56
C ALA A 153 15.04 -13.62 41.20
N LEU A 154 15.06 -14.07 39.94
CA LEU A 154 14.17 -15.14 39.46
C LEU A 154 14.43 -16.48 40.15
N HIS A 155 15.70 -16.84 40.35
CA HIS A 155 16.07 -18.07 41.06
C HIS A 155 15.71 -18.04 42.55
N THR A 156 15.81 -16.88 43.20
CA THR A 156 15.56 -16.75 44.65
C THR A 156 14.08 -16.67 45.03
N CYS A 157 13.18 -16.29 44.10
CA CYS A 157 11.76 -16.06 44.40
C CYS A 157 10.79 -17.14 43.90
N SER A 158 11.22 -18.41 43.92
CA SER A 158 10.35 -19.54 43.59
C SER A 158 9.11 -19.59 44.51
N GLY A 159 7.99 -19.03 44.05
CA GLY A 159 6.72 -18.96 44.78
C GLY A 159 6.11 -17.56 44.97
N GLN A 160 6.84 -16.47 44.67
CA GLN A 160 6.38 -15.07 44.81
C GLN A 160 6.41 -14.31 43.47
N GLU A 161 5.91 -14.97 42.42
CA GLU A 161 6.06 -14.50 41.03
C GLU A 161 5.38 -13.16 40.77
N GLU A 162 4.19 -12.89 41.35
CA GLU A 162 3.46 -11.63 41.12
C GLU A 162 4.18 -10.41 41.69
N ALA A 163 4.76 -10.53 42.89
CA ALA A 163 5.51 -9.45 43.53
C ALA A 163 6.83 -9.16 42.79
N LEU A 164 7.52 -10.21 42.34
CA LEU A 164 8.74 -10.08 41.54
C LEU A 164 8.45 -9.41 40.20
N VAL A 165 7.33 -9.73 39.56
CA VAL A 165 6.94 -9.06 38.31
C VAL A 165 6.57 -7.60 38.55
N GLU A 166 5.86 -7.27 39.62
CA GLU A 166 5.52 -5.87 39.91
C GLU A 166 6.78 -5.05 40.23
N LEU A 167 7.78 -5.63 40.91
CA LEU A 167 9.09 -5.02 41.10
C LEU A 167 9.81 -4.80 39.77
N LEU A 168 9.84 -5.81 38.90
CA LEU A 168 10.55 -5.76 37.61
C LEU A 168 9.78 -5.02 36.51
N ARG A 169 8.51 -4.69 36.71
CA ARG A 169 7.64 -4.03 35.71
C ARG A 169 8.28 -2.81 35.06
N PRO A 170 8.87 -1.85 35.82
CA PRO A 170 9.58 -0.71 35.22
C PRO A 170 10.72 -1.13 34.27
N VAL A 171 11.48 -2.15 34.67
CA VAL A 171 12.61 -2.69 33.89
C VAL A 171 12.11 -3.39 32.63
N LEU A 172 11.09 -4.23 32.75
CA LEU A 172 10.48 -4.94 31.62
C LEU A 172 9.92 -3.97 30.58
N VAL A 173 9.15 -2.96 31.02
CA VAL A 173 8.60 -1.96 30.11
C VAL A 173 9.71 -1.12 29.46
N HIS A 174 10.74 -0.73 30.22
CA HIS A 174 11.85 0.04 29.65
C HIS A 174 12.66 -0.76 28.62
N CYS A 175 13.04 -2.00 28.94
CA CYS A 175 13.88 -2.83 28.09
C CYS A 175 13.13 -3.42 26.88
N LEU A 176 11.85 -3.78 27.04
CA LEU A 176 11.10 -4.51 26.02
C LEU A 176 10.17 -3.62 25.19
N ALA A 177 9.59 -2.58 25.78
CA ALA A 177 8.61 -1.69 25.14
C ALA A 177 9.13 -0.24 24.96
N GLY A 178 10.39 0.04 25.31
CA GLY A 178 11.00 1.36 25.14
C GLY A 178 11.19 1.75 23.67
N PRO A 179 10.97 3.03 23.30
CA PRO A 179 11.11 3.51 21.91
C PRO A 179 12.56 3.56 21.43
N SER A 180 13.52 3.71 22.35
CA SER A 180 14.96 3.72 22.06
C SER A 180 15.57 2.38 22.49
N GLN A 181 15.90 1.55 21.51
CA GLN A 181 16.46 0.22 21.73
C GLN A 181 17.92 0.17 21.26
N PRO A 182 18.91 0.39 22.15
CA PRO A 182 20.32 0.26 21.77
C PRO A 182 20.64 -1.18 21.38
N ALA A 183 21.47 -1.35 20.36
CA ALA A 183 21.84 -2.67 19.82
C ALA A 183 22.58 -3.54 20.85
N GLY A 184 23.38 -2.93 21.74
CA GLY A 184 24.10 -3.63 22.81
C GLY A 184 23.21 -4.36 23.81
N HIS A 185 21.92 -3.99 23.93
CA HIS A 185 20.98 -4.64 24.85
C HIS A 185 20.21 -5.80 24.21
N ALA A 186 20.49 -6.18 22.96
CA ALA A 186 19.76 -7.23 22.25
C ALA A 186 19.75 -8.57 23.03
N SER A 187 20.89 -8.98 23.59
CA SER A 187 21.00 -10.22 24.38
C SER A 187 20.17 -10.18 25.67
N LEU A 188 20.18 -9.03 26.37
CA LEU A 188 19.34 -8.82 27.55
C LEU A 188 17.85 -8.89 27.19
N ARG A 189 17.43 -8.24 26.09
CA ARG A 189 16.03 -8.27 25.63
C ARG A 189 15.59 -9.68 25.25
N LEU A 190 16.44 -10.39 24.50
CA LEU A 190 16.21 -11.79 24.11
C LEU A 190 15.96 -12.66 25.34
N TRP A 191 16.85 -12.57 26.33
CA TRP A 191 16.71 -13.36 27.54
C TRP A 191 15.46 -12.98 28.33
N LEU A 192 15.16 -11.68 28.50
CA LEU A 192 13.97 -11.22 29.21
C LEU A 192 12.67 -11.71 28.55
N TRP A 193 12.60 -11.73 27.21
CA TRP A 193 11.47 -12.32 26.48
C TRP A 193 11.32 -13.81 26.77
N LEU A 194 12.42 -14.57 26.76
CA LEU A 194 12.40 -16.00 27.04
C LEU A 194 12.05 -16.30 28.51
N ALA A 195 12.50 -15.46 29.45
CA ALA A 195 12.17 -15.56 30.86
C ALA A 195 10.68 -15.27 31.11
N LEU A 196 10.14 -14.21 30.48
CA LEU A 196 8.70 -13.92 30.47
C LEU A 196 7.87 -15.09 29.95
N ALA A 197 8.32 -15.75 28.88
CA ALA A 197 7.61 -16.88 28.32
C ALA A 197 7.67 -18.15 29.19
N GLN A 198 8.67 -18.29 30.05
CA GLN A 198 8.81 -19.46 30.93
C GLN A 198 8.08 -19.27 32.26
N HIS A 199 8.19 -18.08 32.84
CA HIS A 199 7.74 -17.83 34.21
C HIS A 199 6.45 -16.98 34.25
N TRP A 200 6.17 -16.15 33.24
CA TRP A 200 5.13 -15.12 33.32
C TRP A 200 4.28 -14.99 32.03
N PRO A 201 3.54 -16.03 31.63
CA PRO A 201 2.81 -16.06 30.35
C PRO A 201 1.70 -15.00 30.24
N ARG A 202 1.10 -14.59 31.36
CA ARG A 202 0.10 -13.50 31.40
C ARG A 202 0.68 -12.15 30.97
N TRP A 203 1.89 -11.86 31.44
CA TRP A 203 2.60 -10.62 31.09
C TRP A 203 3.16 -10.67 29.68
N LEU A 204 3.60 -11.84 29.22
CA LEU A 204 3.94 -12.06 27.82
C LEU A 204 2.78 -11.62 26.91
N ARG A 205 1.54 -12.02 27.21
CA ARG A 205 0.35 -11.63 26.43
C ARG A 205 0.09 -10.12 26.42
N ALA A 206 0.41 -9.42 27.51
CA ALA A 206 0.25 -7.97 27.61
C ALA A 206 1.37 -7.20 26.91
N LEU A 207 2.60 -7.69 26.96
CA LEU A 207 3.80 -7.00 26.45
C LEU A 207 4.11 -7.33 24.98
N LEU A 208 3.80 -8.54 24.50
CA LEU A 208 4.13 -8.97 23.13
C LEU A 208 3.64 -8.01 22.04
N PRO A 209 2.40 -7.43 22.12
CA PRO A 209 1.94 -6.43 21.16
C PRO A 209 2.80 -5.17 21.10
N TRP A 210 3.53 -4.85 22.17
CA TRP A 210 4.37 -3.66 22.31
C TRP A 210 5.83 -3.89 21.93
N MET A 211 6.20 -5.11 21.49
CA MET A 211 7.55 -5.38 21.03
C MET A 211 7.86 -4.50 19.81
N PRO A 212 8.81 -3.54 19.89
CA PRO A 212 9.08 -2.66 18.77
C PRO A 212 9.71 -3.44 17.63
N LEU A 213 9.09 -3.35 16.46
CA LEU A 213 9.55 -4.01 15.25
C LEU A 213 10.33 -3.00 14.41
N CYS A 214 11.56 -3.35 14.08
CA CYS A 214 12.46 -2.54 13.25
C CYS A 214 13.09 -3.44 12.18
N GLU A 215 13.22 -2.96 10.94
CA GLU A 215 13.80 -3.74 9.83
C GLU A 215 15.16 -4.37 10.16
N GLN A 216 16.01 -3.65 10.91
CA GLN A 216 17.34 -4.12 11.31
C GLN A 216 17.29 -5.25 12.35
N ASP A 217 16.27 -5.25 13.21
CA ASP A 217 16.13 -6.16 14.34
C ASP A 217 15.29 -7.41 14.01
N VAL A 218 14.56 -7.41 12.90
CA VAL A 218 13.62 -8.48 12.55
C VAL A 218 14.31 -9.85 12.46
N GLN A 219 15.59 -9.89 12.07
CA GLN A 219 16.35 -11.13 11.93
C GLN A 219 16.48 -11.94 13.23
N TRP A 220 16.65 -11.30 14.38
CA TRP A 220 16.65 -11.97 15.69
C TRP A 220 15.25 -11.99 16.31
N GLN A 221 14.36 -11.06 15.98
CA GLN A 221 13.00 -11.02 16.52
C GLN A 221 12.10 -12.15 15.99
N LEU A 222 12.29 -12.62 14.76
CA LEU A 222 11.54 -13.73 14.17
C LEU A 222 11.64 -15.06 14.94
N PRO A 223 12.84 -15.63 15.19
CA PRO A 223 12.96 -16.89 15.91
C PRO A 223 12.48 -16.76 17.36
N VAL A 224 12.62 -15.58 17.95
CA VAL A 224 12.06 -15.27 19.27
C VAL A 224 10.55 -15.34 19.23
N MET A 225 9.92 -14.64 18.30
CA MET A 225 8.47 -14.66 18.12
C MET A 225 7.94 -16.10 17.93
N GLU A 226 8.65 -16.92 17.15
CA GLU A 226 8.31 -18.35 16.96
C GLU A 226 8.29 -19.14 18.28
N GLN A 227 9.20 -18.83 19.21
CA GLN A 227 9.25 -19.47 20.53
C GLN A 227 8.27 -18.87 21.54
N LEU A 228 7.97 -17.58 21.43
CA LEU A 228 7.07 -16.87 22.36
C LEU A 228 5.59 -17.19 22.09
N LEU A 229 5.18 -17.26 20.83
CA LEU A 229 3.79 -17.48 20.44
C LEU A 229 3.13 -18.72 21.07
N PRO A 230 3.72 -19.93 21.05
CA PRO A 230 3.09 -21.11 21.65
C PRO A 230 3.06 -21.05 23.18
N ARG A 231 3.88 -20.20 23.81
CA ARG A 231 3.96 -20.03 25.27
C ARG A 231 3.02 -18.94 25.78
N ALA A 232 2.47 -18.10 24.90
CA ALA A 232 1.35 -17.25 25.23
C ALA A 232 0.11 -18.14 25.40
N GLU A 233 -0.40 -18.26 26.64
CA GLU A 233 -1.54 -19.13 26.99
C GLU A 233 -2.66 -19.06 25.92
N PRO A 234 -3.09 -20.20 25.35
CA PRO A 234 -4.24 -20.20 24.47
C PRO A 234 -5.48 -19.78 25.28
N PRO A 235 -6.24 -18.77 24.82
CA PRO A 235 -6.25 -18.32 23.45
C PRO A 235 -5.41 -17.07 23.14
N LEU A 236 -4.75 -17.12 21.98
CA LEU A 236 -3.93 -16.04 21.46
C LEU A 236 -4.78 -14.80 21.13
N ASN A 237 -4.34 -13.65 21.64
CA ASN A 237 -4.97 -12.35 21.44
C ASN A 237 -4.83 -11.85 19.99
N GLY A 238 -5.86 -11.16 19.50
CA GLY A 238 -5.82 -10.41 18.23
C GLY A 238 -4.58 -9.53 18.06
N PRO A 239 -4.19 -8.70 19.05
CA PRO A 239 -2.99 -7.86 18.91
C PRO A 239 -1.68 -8.65 18.84
N CYS A 240 -1.60 -9.82 19.48
CA CYS A 240 -0.42 -10.69 19.37
C CYS A 240 -0.30 -11.28 17.95
N SER A 241 -1.41 -11.72 17.36
CA SER A 241 -1.41 -12.17 15.96
C SER A 241 -1.11 -11.04 14.99
N LEU A 242 -1.60 -9.84 15.26
CA LEU A 242 -1.32 -8.66 14.45
C LEU A 242 0.18 -8.38 14.43
N GLN A 243 0.81 -8.39 15.61
CA GLN A 243 2.25 -8.15 15.76
C GLN A 243 3.11 -9.18 15.04
N ALA A 244 2.73 -10.45 15.14
CA ALA A 244 3.45 -11.52 14.46
C ALA A 244 3.31 -11.42 12.93
N LEU A 245 2.14 -11.08 12.41
CA LEU A 245 1.94 -10.84 10.97
C LEU A 245 2.75 -9.64 10.46
N THR A 246 2.87 -8.57 11.25
CA THR A 246 3.75 -7.46 10.88
C THR A 246 5.23 -7.82 10.92
N ALA A 247 5.66 -8.64 11.88
CA ALA A 247 7.02 -9.16 11.88
C ALA A 247 7.29 -10.01 10.62
N CYS A 248 6.32 -10.81 10.17
CA CYS A 248 6.42 -11.57 8.92
C CYS A 248 6.50 -10.68 7.68
N LEU A 249 5.79 -9.54 7.63
CA LEU A 249 5.88 -8.60 6.50
C LEU A 249 7.27 -7.97 6.42
N LEU A 250 7.77 -7.46 7.54
CA LEU A 250 9.12 -6.88 7.63
C LEU A 250 10.20 -7.91 7.30
N ALA A 251 9.98 -9.17 7.69
CA ALA A 251 10.88 -10.27 7.35
C ALA A 251 11.00 -10.46 5.84
N LEU A 252 9.89 -10.36 5.12
CA LEU A 252 9.89 -10.52 3.66
C LEU A 252 10.56 -9.35 2.97
N ASP A 253 10.35 -8.12 3.47
CA ASP A 253 11.03 -6.94 2.96
C ASP A 253 12.56 -7.04 3.18
N ALA A 254 12.99 -7.70 4.26
CA ALA A 254 14.39 -8.05 4.52
C ALA A 254 14.89 -9.34 3.83
N GLY A 255 14.04 -10.06 3.08
CA GLY A 255 14.41 -11.31 2.38
C GLY A 255 14.55 -12.55 3.28
N LEU A 256 13.99 -12.54 4.48
CA LEU A 256 14.05 -13.63 5.46
C LEU A 256 12.84 -14.57 5.36
N GLY A 257 13.04 -15.84 5.71
CA GLY A 257 11.97 -16.84 5.73
C GLY A 257 11.04 -16.70 6.95
N CYS A 258 9.75 -16.46 6.72
CA CYS A 258 8.73 -16.29 7.78
C CYS A 258 7.91 -17.55 8.10
N GLY A 259 8.19 -18.69 7.45
CA GLY A 259 7.35 -19.90 7.53
C GLY A 259 7.27 -20.56 8.92
N GLY A 260 8.27 -20.41 9.79
CA GLY A 260 8.22 -20.92 11.18
C GLY A 260 7.18 -20.20 12.03
N VAL A 261 7.22 -18.87 12.02
CA VAL A 261 6.25 -18.00 12.70
C VAL A 261 4.83 -18.20 12.17
N LEU A 262 4.65 -18.34 10.85
CA LEU A 262 3.32 -18.59 10.27
C LEU A 262 2.71 -19.93 10.72
N ARG A 263 3.51 -21.00 10.76
CA ARG A 263 3.05 -22.33 11.21
C ARG A 263 2.73 -22.35 12.69
N THR A 264 3.53 -21.69 13.53
CA THR A 264 3.26 -21.58 14.96
C THR A 264 2.02 -20.75 15.25
N LEU A 265 1.85 -19.60 14.58
CA LEU A 265 0.61 -18.81 14.62
C LEU A 265 -0.60 -19.67 14.26
N LEU A 266 -0.54 -20.37 13.13
CA LEU A 266 -1.63 -21.20 12.66
C LEU A 266 -1.96 -22.34 13.63
N GLY A 267 -0.96 -22.98 14.24
CA GLY A 267 -1.16 -23.96 15.30
C GLY A 267 -1.90 -23.37 16.51
N CYS A 268 -1.47 -22.19 16.98
CA CYS A 268 -2.12 -21.49 18.08
C CYS A 268 -3.56 -21.06 17.75
N LEU A 269 -3.82 -20.68 16.49
CA LEU A 269 -5.15 -20.26 16.06
C LEU A 269 -6.12 -21.44 15.90
N ARG A 270 -5.63 -22.64 15.54
CA ARG A 270 -6.42 -23.88 15.39
C ARG A 270 -6.72 -24.59 16.71
N GLY A 271 -5.91 -24.42 17.75
CA GLY A 271 -6.04 -25.12 19.04
C GLY A 271 -7.20 -24.69 19.94
N ARG A 272 -8.10 -23.79 19.51
CA ARG A 272 -9.20 -23.26 20.34
C ARG A 272 -10.45 -24.18 20.29
N PRO A 273 -11.14 -24.42 21.43
CA PRO A 273 -12.47 -25.04 21.43
C PRO A 273 -13.51 -24.08 20.81
N LYS A 274 -14.49 -24.64 20.08
CA LYS A 274 -15.51 -23.90 19.32
C LYS A 274 -16.45 -23.02 20.16
N ASP A 275 -16.50 -23.22 21.48
CA ASP A 275 -17.46 -22.57 22.37
C ASP A 275 -17.08 -21.13 22.77
N ASP A 276 -15.80 -20.75 22.66
CA ASP A 276 -15.28 -19.41 22.99
C ASP A 276 -15.42 -18.38 21.84
N GLN A 277 -16.06 -18.74 20.73
CA GLN A 277 -16.15 -17.93 19.51
C GLN A 277 -17.23 -16.83 19.54
N ARG A 278 -18.06 -16.77 20.60
CA ARG A 278 -19.34 -16.03 20.56
C ARG A 278 -19.33 -14.60 21.12
N VAL A 279 -18.28 -14.15 21.81
CA VAL A 279 -18.25 -12.80 22.41
C VAL A 279 -16.92 -12.13 22.09
N SER A 280 -16.80 -11.58 20.89
CA SER A 280 -15.70 -10.65 20.57
C SER A 280 -16.24 -9.23 20.61
N SER A 281 -15.57 -8.34 21.34
CA SER A 281 -15.90 -6.92 21.33
C SER A 281 -15.70 -6.32 19.93
N ALA A 282 -16.40 -5.23 19.59
CA ALA A 282 -16.27 -4.58 18.28
C ALA A 282 -14.81 -4.13 17.98
N GLU A 283 -14.05 -3.81 19.03
CA GLU A 283 -12.62 -3.48 18.97
C GLU A 283 -11.76 -4.71 18.67
N GLU A 284 -12.01 -5.85 19.33
CA GLU A 284 -11.29 -7.10 19.03
C GLU A 284 -11.54 -7.56 17.60
N GLN A 285 -12.77 -7.43 17.11
CA GLN A 285 -13.09 -7.72 15.71
C GLN A 285 -12.30 -6.83 14.75
N LEU A 286 -12.06 -5.55 15.10
CA LEU A 286 -11.30 -4.64 14.24
C LEU A 286 -9.85 -5.10 14.11
N VAL A 287 -9.28 -5.60 15.21
CA VAL A 287 -7.92 -6.15 15.22
C VAL A 287 -7.84 -7.42 14.37
N TRP A 288 -8.85 -8.29 14.40
CA TRP A 288 -8.92 -9.46 13.51
C TRP A 288 -9.09 -9.08 12.04
N ASP A 289 -9.90 -8.06 11.75
CA ASP A 289 -10.03 -7.52 10.39
C ASP A 289 -8.69 -6.94 9.88
N ALA A 290 -7.93 -6.26 10.74
CA ALA A 290 -6.59 -5.78 10.42
C ALA A 290 -5.58 -6.93 10.21
N CYS A 291 -5.68 -8.02 10.99
CA CYS A 291 -4.90 -9.24 10.75
C CYS A 291 -5.19 -9.81 9.35
N LEU A 292 -6.45 -9.77 8.91
CA LEU A 292 -6.83 -10.24 7.57
C LEU A 292 -6.27 -9.34 6.46
N VAL A 293 -6.24 -8.02 6.66
CA VAL A 293 -5.58 -7.08 5.73
C VAL A 293 -4.07 -7.34 5.64
N LEU A 294 -3.39 -7.54 6.77
CA LEU A 294 -1.96 -7.88 6.78
C LEU A 294 -1.68 -9.24 6.13
N ALA A 295 -2.55 -10.24 6.34
CA ALA A 295 -2.46 -11.52 5.66
C ALA A 295 -2.66 -11.38 4.13
N ALA A 296 -3.54 -10.49 3.68
CA ALA A 296 -3.71 -10.18 2.27
C ALA A 296 -2.46 -9.51 1.66
N MET A 297 -1.79 -8.63 2.41
CA MET A 297 -0.50 -8.06 2.01
C MET A 297 0.60 -9.13 1.93
N LEU A 298 0.66 -10.06 2.90
CA LEU A 298 1.60 -11.19 2.88
C LEU A 298 1.37 -12.05 1.63
N LEU A 299 0.13 -12.41 1.31
CA LEU A 299 -0.17 -13.18 0.10
C LEU A 299 0.25 -12.47 -1.19
N ALA A 300 0.18 -11.14 -1.23
CA ALA A 300 0.59 -10.36 -2.41
C ALA A 300 2.12 -10.30 -2.60
N ARG A 301 2.91 -10.47 -1.53
CA ARG A 301 4.38 -10.32 -1.55
C ARG A 301 5.16 -11.64 -1.54
N VAL A 302 4.61 -12.70 -0.97
CA VAL A 302 5.36 -13.92 -0.65
C VAL A 302 5.73 -14.74 -1.91
N PRO A 303 7.02 -15.12 -2.08
CA PRO A 303 7.42 -16.10 -3.08
C PRO A 303 6.93 -17.50 -2.68
N GLY A 304 6.68 -18.39 -3.66
CA GLY A 304 5.86 -19.61 -3.53
C GLY A 304 6.05 -20.55 -2.32
N SER A 305 7.18 -20.49 -1.61
CA SER A 305 7.44 -21.18 -0.34
C SER A 305 6.73 -20.50 0.84
N GLY A 306 5.59 -21.04 1.29
CA GLY A 306 4.83 -20.52 2.44
C GLY A 306 3.40 -20.09 2.11
N LEU A 307 3.01 -20.11 0.82
CA LEU A 307 1.64 -19.78 0.39
C LEU A 307 0.59 -20.73 0.98
N THR A 308 0.93 -22.00 1.21
CA THR A 308 0.05 -22.97 1.88
C THR A 308 -0.37 -22.48 3.26
N ASP A 309 0.61 -22.03 4.04
CA ASP A 309 0.44 -21.67 5.44
C ASP A 309 -0.34 -20.36 5.57
N ILE A 310 -0.10 -19.42 4.66
CA ILE A 310 -0.82 -18.14 4.61
C ILE A 310 -2.26 -18.34 4.12
N LEU A 311 -2.51 -19.20 3.14
CA LEU A 311 -3.87 -19.53 2.70
C LEU A 311 -4.66 -20.21 3.81
N ASP A 312 -4.06 -21.18 4.49
CA ASP A 312 -4.68 -21.81 5.66
C ASP A 312 -4.93 -20.81 6.80
N LEU A 313 -4.04 -19.85 7.00
CA LEU A 313 -4.22 -18.76 7.98
C LEU A 313 -5.39 -17.85 7.57
N CYS A 314 -5.51 -17.49 6.30
CA CYS A 314 -6.65 -16.74 5.78
C CYS A 314 -7.97 -17.50 5.96
N GLU A 315 -7.98 -18.81 5.72
CA GLU A 315 -9.16 -19.66 5.97
C GLU A 315 -9.57 -19.64 7.45
N VAL A 316 -8.61 -19.77 8.38
CA VAL A 316 -8.87 -19.73 9.83
C VAL A 316 -9.35 -18.34 10.27
N LEU A 317 -8.78 -17.26 9.74
CA LEU A 317 -9.21 -15.89 10.05
C LEU A 317 -10.62 -15.60 9.50
N LEU A 318 -10.96 -16.10 8.31
CA LEU A 318 -12.31 -16.01 7.74
C LEU A 318 -13.32 -16.82 8.57
N GLN A 319 -12.99 -18.06 8.94
CA GLN A 319 -13.86 -18.90 9.79
C GLN A 319 -14.13 -18.29 11.17
N ARG A 320 -13.16 -17.55 11.73
CA ARG A 320 -13.35 -16.82 13.00
C ARG A 320 -14.34 -15.66 12.87
N ARG A 321 -14.44 -15.09 11.67
CA ARG A 321 -15.37 -14.00 11.35
C ARG A 321 -16.79 -14.53 11.10
N ASP A 322 -16.89 -15.72 10.50
CA ASP A 322 -18.16 -16.39 10.16
C ASP A 322 -19.03 -16.74 11.39
N CYS A 323 -18.52 -16.59 12.62
CA CYS A 323 -19.25 -16.85 13.87
C CYS A 323 -20.19 -15.72 14.32
N GLY A 324 -20.17 -14.56 13.65
CA GLY A 324 -21.16 -13.50 13.85
C GLY A 324 -22.03 -13.30 12.60
N ASP A 325 -23.26 -12.82 12.79
CA ASP A 325 -24.21 -12.46 11.72
C ASP A 325 -23.69 -11.30 10.84
N TRP A 326 -22.84 -11.59 9.85
CA TRP A 326 -22.14 -10.56 9.05
C TRP A 326 -22.15 -10.82 7.54
N ARG A 327 -23.34 -11.07 6.98
CA ARG A 327 -23.58 -11.18 5.52
C ARG A 327 -23.30 -9.89 4.71
N GLY A 328 -22.28 -9.08 5.04
CA GLY A 328 -22.02 -7.81 4.37
C GLY A 328 -20.66 -7.13 4.60
N GLY A 329 -19.68 -7.75 5.29
CA GLY A 329 -18.43 -7.06 5.63
C GLY A 329 -17.37 -7.06 4.51
N GLY A 330 -17.10 -5.90 3.90
CA GLY A 330 -16.15 -5.72 2.78
C GLY A 330 -14.69 -6.17 3.03
N VAL A 331 -14.28 -6.33 4.30
CA VAL A 331 -12.91 -6.74 4.68
C VAL A 331 -12.49 -8.08 4.06
N GLY A 332 -13.35 -9.11 4.05
CA GLY A 332 -13.04 -10.40 3.45
C GLY A 332 -12.71 -10.30 1.94
N ARG A 333 -13.34 -9.35 1.24
CA ARG A 333 -13.13 -9.12 -0.19
C ARG A 333 -11.74 -8.55 -0.51
N CYS A 334 -10.97 -8.08 0.49
CA CYS A 334 -9.58 -7.65 0.28
C CYS A 334 -8.66 -8.79 -0.14
N LEU A 335 -8.99 -10.04 0.19
CA LEU A 335 -8.24 -11.20 -0.26
C LEU A 335 -8.37 -11.45 -1.76
N ALA A 336 -9.31 -10.79 -2.45
CA ALA A 336 -9.54 -11.09 -3.86
C ALA A 336 -8.38 -10.70 -4.77
N LEU A 337 -7.74 -9.55 -4.56
CA LEU A 337 -6.56 -9.15 -5.34
C LEU A 337 -5.42 -10.19 -5.26
N PRO A 338 -4.93 -10.59 -4.06
CA PRO A 338 -3.88 -11.60 -3.97
C PRO A 338 -4.33 -12.99 -4.44
N LEU A 339 -5.57 -13.39 -4.19
CA LEU A 339 -6.05 -14.69 -4.66
C LEU A 339 -6.17 -14.74 -6.19
N CYS A 340 -6.60 -13.66 -6.86
CA CYS A 340 -6.65 -13.60 -8.33
C CYS A 340 -5.23 -13.67 -8.93
N LEU A 341 -4.23 -13.06 -8.28
CA LEU A 341 -2.83 -13.21 -8.66
C LEU A 341 -2.36 -14.67 -8.63
N LEU A 342 -2.71 -15.39 -7.56
CA LEU A 342 -2.34 -16.80 -7.39
C LEU A 342 -2.99 -17.71 -8.45
N VAL A 343 -4.24 -17.44 -8.83
CA VAL A 343 -4.95 -18.21 -9.86
C VAL A 343 -4.34 -17.99 -11.25
N GLN A 344 -3.82 -16.80 -11.55
CA GLN A 344 -3.26 -16.49 -12.87
C GLN A 344 -1.80 -16.97 -13.05
N GLN A 345 -1.04 -17.21 -11.98
CA GLN A 345 0.33 -17.75 -12.05
C GLN A 345 0.37 -19.26 -12.36
N GLN A 346 -0.16 -19.65 -13.52
CA GLN A 346 -0.37 -21.05 -13.92
C GLN A 346 0.93 -21.88 -14.07
N GLN A 347 2.07 -21.24 -14.32
CA GLN A 347 3.33 -21.95 -14.63
C GLN A 347 4.25 -22.20 -13.42
N LEU A 348 4.02 -21.51 -12.30
CA LEU A 348 4.95 -21.52 -11.16
C LEU A 348 4.39 -22.21 -9.90
N LEU A 349 3.07 -22.43 -9.82
CA LEU A 349 2.42 -22.98 -8.64
C LEU A 349 1.86 -24.40 -8.84
N PRO A 350 1.84 -25.23 -7.78
CA PRO A 350 1.16 -26.52 -7.79
C PRO A 350 -0.36 -26.35 -8.00
N ARG A 351 -0.95 -27.19 -8.86
CA ARG A 351 -2.39 -27.17 -9.20
C ARG A 351 -3.32 -27.25 -7.99
N GLY A 352 -2.90 -27.90 -6.90
CA GLY A 352 -3.67 -28.01 -5.66
C GLY A 352 -3.91 -26.66 -4.97
N LEU A 353 -2.91 -25.76 -4.97
CA LEU A 353 -3.05 -24.44 -4.34
C LEU A 353 -3.94 -23.50 -5.16
N GLN A 354 -3.87 -23.61 -6.48
CA GLN A 354 -4.74 -22.86 -7.40
C GLN A 354 -6.22 -23.23 -7.18
N GLY A 355 -6.53 -24.52 -7.00
CA GLY A 355 -7.89 -24.98 -6.70
C GLY A 355 -8.42 -24.42 -5.37
N ARG A 356 -7.59 -24.38 -4.32
CA ARG A 356 -7.96 -23.78 -3.03
C ARG A 356 -8.17 -22.28 -3.13
N ALA A 357 -7.27 -21.55 -3.79
CA ALA A 357 -7.43 -20.11 -4.01
C ALA A 357 -8.70 -19.78 -4.81
N ALA A 358 -9.01 -20.56 -5.85
CA ALA A 358 -10.23 -20.41 -6.63
C ALA A 358 -11.50 -20.72 -5.81
N ALA A 359 -11.47 -21.73 -4.94
CA ALA A 359 -12.58 -22.05 -4.04
C ALA A 359 -12.85 -20.91 -3.04
N LEU A 360 -11.80 -20.31 -2.47
CA LEU A 360 -11.93 -19.17 -1.56
C LEU A 360 -12.45 -17.93 -2.28
N LEU A 361 -11.96 -17.63 -3.49
CA LEU A 361 -12.51 -16.56 -4.33
C LEU A 361 -14.00 -16.77 -4.62
N GLY A 362 -14.40 -18.01 -4.91
CA GLY A 362 -15.80 -18.37 -5.12
C GLY A 362 -16.68 -18.06 -3.91
N ARG A 363 -16.21 -18.37 -2.69
CA ARG A 363 -16.92 -18.07 -1.43
C ARG A 363 -17.08 -16.57 -1.22
N LEU A 364 -16.00 -15.80 -1.37
CA LEU A 364 -16.01 -14.34 -1.24
C LEU A 364 -16.91 -13.65 -2.28
N ALA A 365 -17.18 -14.34 -3.39
CA ALA A 365 -18.05 -13.88 -4.46
C ALA A 365 -19.53 -14.24 -4.28
N THR A 366 -19.90 -15.13 -3.36
CA THR A 366 -21.31 -15.48 -3.12
C THR A 366 -21.95 -14.71 -1.97
N ASP A 367 -21.16 -13.97 -1.20
CA ASP A 367 -21.57 -13.22 0.01
C ASP A 367 -22.26 -11.88 -0.32
N ASP A 368 -23.20 -11.88 -1.27
CA ASP A 368 -24.00 -10.70 -1.70
C ASP A 368 -25.25 -10.47 -0.80
N GLY A 369 -25.15 -10.78 0.50
CA GLY A 369 -26.24 -10.50 1.44
C GLY A 369 -26.39 -8.99 1.73
N PRO A 370 -27.60 -8.52 2.12
CA PRO A 370 -27.78 -7.16 2.56
C PRO A 370 -26.98 -6.91 3.84
N ALA A 371 -26.05 -5.96 3.80
CA ALA A 371 -25.32 -5.51 4.97
C ALA A 371 -26.29 -4.83 5.94
N ALA A 372 -26.37 -5.31 7.18
CA ALA A 372 -27.01 -4.55 8.25
C ALA A 372 -26.17 -3.27 8.50
N PRO A 373 -26.81 -2.10 8.70
CA PRO A 373 -26.09 -0.89 9.03
C PRO A 373 -25.47 -1.07 10.42
N LEU A 374 -24.15 -1.11 10.47
CA LEU A 374 -23.44 -1.06 11.73
C LEU A 374 -23.17 0.39 12.07
N GLU A 375 -23.63 0.79 13.26
CA GLU A 375 -23.46 2.13 13.79
C GLU A 375 -22.01 2.59 13.67
N GLU A 376 -21.83 3.85 13.24
CA GLU A 376 -20.54 4.53 13.15
C GLU A 376 -19.94 4.71 14.55
N ARG A 377 -19.27 3.68 15.06
CA ARG A 377 -18.37 3.72 16.21
C ARG A 377 -17.20 2.80 15.86
N MET A 378 -15.94 3.16 16.02
CA MET A 378 -15.31 4.03 17.01
C MET A 378 -13.89 4.32 16.52
N VAL A 379 -13.34 5.47 16.93
CA VAL A 379 -11.88 5.69 16.93
C VAL A 379 -11.24 4.53 17.72
N PRO A 380 -10.23 3.83 17.19
CA PRO A 380 -9.55 2.78 17.95
C PRO A 380 -9.10 3.29 19.32
N SER A 381 -9.49 2.60 20.40
CA SER A 381 -9.00 2.88 21.75
C SER A 381 -7.47 2.69 21.79
N ALA A 382 -6.80 3.36 22.75
CA ALA A 382 -5.34 3.35 22.92
C ALA A 382 -4.70 1.93 23.02
N VAL A 383 -5.51 0.90 23.27
CA VAL A 383 -5.09 -0.51 23.37
C VAL A 383 -4.80 -1.15 21.99
N THR A 384 -5.40 -0.63 20.91
CA THR A 384 -5.21 -1.16 19.54
C THR A 384 -4.02 -0.55 18.79
N LEU A 385 -3.47 0.55 19.29
CA LEU A 385 -2.25 1.20 18.78
C LEU A 385 -0.97 0.65 19.42
N ALA A 386 -1.04 -0.51 20.06
CA ALA A 386 0.03 -1.09 20.87
C ALA A 386 1.36 -1.29 20.11
N SER A 387 1.34 -1.32 18.77
CA SER A 387 2.56 -1.32 17.98
C SER A 387 2.76 -0.01 17.23
N CYS A 388 3.95 0.57 17.47
CA CYS A 388 4.39 1.84 16.89
C CYS A 388 4.69 1.75 15.38
N HIS A 389 4.38 0.64 14.71
CA HIS A 389 4.77 0.42 13.32
C HIS A 389 3.72 1.02 12.36
N PRO A 390 4.13 1.82 11.35
CA PRO A 390 3.21 2.45 10.41
C PRO A 390 2.29 1.44 9.71
N LEU A 391 2.80 0.24 9.35
CA LEU A 391 1.99 -0.83 8.74
C LEU A 391 0.77 -1.23 9.57
N VAL A 392 0.87 -1.24 10.91
CA VAL A 392 -0.26 -1.60 11.78
C VAL A 392 -1.32 -0.52 11.73
N THR A 393 -0.91 0.73 11.84
CA THR A 393 -1.83 1.87 11.75
C THR A 393 -2.52 1.92 10.39
N GLY A 394 -1.78 1.63 9.30
CA GLY A 394 -2.33 1.54 7.95
C GLY A 394 -3.31 0.38 7.78
N ALA A 395 -3.02 -0.79 8.34
CA ALA A 395 -3.89 -1.96 8.26
C ALA A 395 -5.17 -1.81 9.10
N LEU A 396 -5.07 -1.24 10.31
CA LEU A 396 -6.22 -0.88 11.13
C LEU A 396 -7.10 0.14 10.40
N PHE A 397 -6.48 1.16 9.81
CA PHE A 397 -7.22 2.17 9.05
C PHE A 397 -7.90 1.57 7.81
N ALA A 398 -7.20 0.73 7.04
CA ALA A 398 -7.82 -0.01 5.94
C ALA A 398 -9.00 -0.86 6.44
N ALA A 399 -8.84 -1.60 7.53
CA ALA A 399 -9.93 -2.39 8.14
C ALA A 399 -11.13 -1.51 8.53
N THR A 400 -10.93 -0.32 9.10
CA THR A 400 -12.03 0.61 9.39
C THR A 400 -12.75 1.08 8.13
N CYS A 401 -12.02 1.38 7.05
CA CYS A 401 -12.62 1.77 5.76
C CYS A 401 -13.46 0.64 5.17
N LEU A 402 -12.97 -0.60 5.28
CA LEU A 402 -13.58 -1.80 4.71
C LEU A 402 -14.83 -2.30 5.46
N ARG A 403 -15.03 -1.81 6.68
CA ARG A 403 -16.25 -2.03 7.46
C ARG A 403 -17.41 -1.13 7.01
N VAL A 404 -17.13 -0.06 6.26
CA VAL A 404 -18.16 0.85 5.77
C VAL A 404 -19.04 0.13 4.75
N CYS A 405 -20.36 0.26 4.92
CA CYS A 405 -21.35 -0.46 4.11
C CYS A 405 -21.38 -0.01 2.64
N SER A 406 -20.98 1.24 2.34
CA SER A 406 -20.95 1.74 0.97
C SER A 406 -19.52 1.72 0.36
N PRO A 407 -19.34 1.18 -0.85
CA PRO A 407 -18.04 1.12 -1.52
C PRO A 407 -17.50 2.51 -1.90
N LYS A 408 -18.39 3.50 -2.11
CA LYS A 408 -17.97 4.89 -2.38
C LYS A 408 -17.33 5.55 -1.16
N GLU A 409 -18.00 5.50 -0.02
CA GLU A 409 -17.49 6.12 1.21
C GLU A 409 -16.21 5.44 1.69
N CYS A 410 -16.11 4.12 1.51
CA CYS A 410 -14.88 3.36 1.79
C CYS A 410 -13.66 3.98 1.06
N VAL A 411 -13.80 4.20 -0.25
CA VAL A 411 -12.74 4.75 -1.08
C VAL A 411 -12.48 6.24 -0.76
N GLU A 412 -13.52 7.02 -0.48
CA GLU A 412 -13.37 8.44 -0.12
C GLU A 412 -12.69 8.64 1.24
N ARG A 413 -13.05 7.85 2.25
CA ARG A 413 -12.38 7.83 3.56
C ARG A 413 -10.90 7.47 3.40
N TRP A 414 -10.59 6.43 2.63
CA TRP A 414 -9.21 6.07 2.32
C TRP A 414 -8.43 7.22 1.67
N ARG A 415 -9.01 7.85 0.64
CA ARG A 415 -8.37 8.98 -0.06
C ARG A 415 -8.05 10.15 0.87
N SER A 416 -8.96 10.47 1.79
CA SER A 416 -8.81 11.64 2.67
C SER A 416 -7.66 11.51 3.67
N LEU A 417 -7.36 10.29 4.11
CA LEU A 417 -6.41 10.05 5.21
C LEU A 417 -5.13 9.33 4.77
N ARG A 418 -5.04 8.87 3.51
CA ARG A 418 -3.84 8.22 2.96
C ARG A 418 -2.59 9.07 3.13
N GLY A 419 -2.67 10.38 2.83
CA GLY A 419 -1.51 11.28 2.83
C GLY A 419 -0.87 11.48 4.21
N VAL A 420 -1.58 11.13 5.28
CA VAL A 420 -1.14 11.32 6.68
C VAL A 420 -0.48 10.06 7.26
N LEU A 421 -0.88 8.86 6.77
CA LEU A 421 -0.63 7.61 7.48
C LEU A 421 0.61 6.84 7.01
N LEU A 422 0.91 6.80 5.70
CA LEU A 422 2.10 6.10 5.18
C LEU A 422 2.57 6.70 3.84
N PRO A 423 3.86 7.08 3.72
CA PRO A 423 4.50 7.28 2.42
C PRO A 423 5.03 5.95 1.86
N GLY A 424 4.96 5.75 0.53
CA GLY A 424 5.66 4.65 -0.16
C GLY A 424 4.77 3.54 -0.76
N GLN A 425 5.41 2.42 -1.10
CA GLN A 425 4.80 1.28 -1.82
C GLN A 425 3.71 0.57 -1.02
N ASP A 426 3.86 0.49 0.30
CA ASP A 426 2.92 -0.15 1.22
C ASP A 426 1.56 0.56 1.22
N SER A 427 1.59 1.90 1.11
CA SER A 427 0.38 2.72 0.99
C SER A 427 -0.39 2.42 -0.30
N ALA A 428 0.33 2.18 -1.41
CA ALA A 428 -0.27 1.88 -2.69
C ALA A 428 -0.87 0.46 -2.70
N LEU A 429 -0.17 -0.52 -2.11
CA LEU A 429 -0.69 -1.88 -1.95
C LEU A 429 -1.93 -1.93 -1.06
N LEU A 430 -1.94 -1.23 0.07
CA LEU A 430 -3.14 -1.11 0.91
C LEU A 430 -4.28 -0.41 0.16
N GLY A 431 -4.00 0.67 -0.57
CA GLY A 431 -5.00 1.34 -1.41
C GLY A 431 -5.58 0.44 -2.50
N MET A 432 -4.76 -0.42 -3.11
CA MET A 432 -5.17 -1.44 -4.06
C MET A 432 -6.07 -2.51 -3.43
N LEU A 433 -5.76 -2.97 -2.21
CA LEU A 433 -6.59 -3.91 -1.46
C LEU A 433 -7.95 -3.29 -1.07
N VAL A 434 -7.99 -2.00 -0.72
CA VAL A 434 -9.23 -1.28 -0.41
C VAL A 434 -10.07 -1.03 -1.67
N ALA A 435 -9.45 -0.65 -2.78
CA ALA A 435 -10.18 -0.39 -4.01
C ALA A 435 -10.69 -1.69 -4.67
N SER A 436 -9.95 -2.80 -4.54
CA SER A 436 -10.38 -4.11 -5.04
C SER A 436 -11.58 -4.69 -4.29
N SER A 437 -11.63 -4.54 -2.96
CA SER A 437 -12.78 -4.97 -2.17
C SER A 437 -14.02 -4.12 -2.45
N ALA A 438 -13.86 -2.81 -2.62
CA ALA A 438 -14.91 -1.90 -3.02
C ALA A 438 -15.47 -2.24 -4.41
N LEU A 439 -14.61 -2.62 -5.36
CA LEU A 439 -15.03 -3.05 -6.70
C LEU A 439 -15.88 -4.33 -6.66
N LEU A 440 -15.50 -5.31 -5.83
CA LEU A 440 -16.25 -6.57 -5.68
C LEU A 440 -17.55 -6.40 -4.90
N GLY A 441 -17.64 -5.40 -4.03
CA GLY A 441 -18.87 -5.04 -3.34
C GLY A 441 -19.81 -4.13 -4.12
N SER A 442 -19.38 -3.64 -5.29
CA SER A 442 -20.14 -2.69 -6.08
C SER A 442 -21.32 -3.37 -6.79
N GLN A 443 -22.55 -3.06 -6.35
CA GLN A 443 -23.77 -3.44 -7.06
C GLN A 443 -24.18 -2.39 -8.11
N ALA A 444 -23.81 -1.12 -7.91
CA ALA A 444 -24.16 -0.01 -8.80
C ALA A 444 -23.01 0.40 -9.74
N PRO A 445 -23.29 0.86 -10.97
CA PRO A 445 -22.24 1.28 -11.91
C PRO A 445 -21.45 2.50 -11.42
N THR A 446 -22.08 3.39 -10.66
CA THR A 446 -21.41 4.57 -10.09
C THR A 446 -20.34 4.20 -9.06
N ASP A 447 -20.56 3.12 -8.33
CA ASP A 447 -19.66 2.67 -7.26
C ASP A 447 -18.43 1.99 -7.87
N ALA A 448 -18.66 1.19 -8.91
CA ALA A 448 -17.61 0.61 -9.74
C ALA A 448 -16.73 1.70 -10.38
N ARG A 449 -17.31 2.83 -10.85
CA ARG A 449 -16.51 3.96 -11.37
C ARG A 449 -15.53 4.50 -10.33
N VAL A 450 -16.02 4.78 -9.12
CA VAL A 450 -15.21 5.34 -8.02
C VAL A 450 -14.09 4.40 -7.60
N ALA A 451 -14.36 3.09 -7.55
CA ALA A 451 -13.37 2.05 -7.24
C ALA A 451 -12.33 1.88 -8.36
N LEU A 452 -12.76 1.81 -9.64
CA LEU A 452 -11.86 1.71 -10.78
C LEU A 452 -10.96 2.94 -10.94
N ASP A 453 -11.50 4.14 -10.70
CA ASP A 453 -10.70 5.37 -10.71
C ASP A 453 -9.71 5.42 -9.54
N ALA A 454 -10.01 4.80 -8.40
CA ALA A 454 -9.05 4.65 -7.31
C ALA A 454 -7.95 3.66 -7.68
N LEU A 455 -8.30 2.47 -8.20
CA LEU A 455 -7.32 1.48 -8.70
C LEU A 455 -6.38 2.10 -9.72
N ARG A 456 -6.90 2.88 -10.67
CA ARG A 456 -6.09 3.56 -11.68
C ARG A 456 -5.08 4.52 -11.06
N ARG A 457 -5.50 5.34 -10.09
CA ARG A 457 -4.59 6.28 -9.40
C ARG A 457 -3.49 5.56 -8.63
N GLU A 458 -3.81 4.42 -8.01
CA GLU A 458 -2.80 3.62 -7.32
C GLU A 458 -1.79 2.99 -8.28
N VAL A 459 -2.24 2.54 -9.46
CA VAL A 459 -1.35 2.05 -10.53
C VAL A 459 -0.48 3.17 -11.11
N ASP A 460 -1.05 4.36 -11.30
CA ASP A 460 -0.31 5.54 -11.78
C ASP A 460 0.73 5.99 -10.73
N ALA A 461 0.46 5.82 -9.43
CA ALA A 461 1.41 6.11 -8.35
C ALA A 461 2.53 5.05 -8.22
N CYS A 462 2.24 3.78 -8.53
CA CYS A 462 3.18 2.67 -8.42
C CYS A 462 3.04 1.72 -9.63
N THR A 463 3.82 1.97 -10.69
CA THR A 463 3.78 1.18 -11.94
C THR A 463 4.12 -0.30 -11.76
N GLN A 464 4.86 -0.65 -10.70
CA GLN A 464 5.20 -2.03 -10.32
C GLN A 464 3.96 -2.86 -9.92
N LEU A 465 2.87 -2.21 -9.51
CA LEU A 465 1.62 -2.87 -9.08
C LEU A 465 0.63 -3.08 -10.23
N ALA A 466 0.89 -2.53 -11.43
CA ALA A 466 0.08 -2.74 -12.63
C ALA A 466 -0.25 -4.22 -12.94
N PRO A 467 0.69 -5.19 -12.88
CA PRO A 467 0.36 -6.59 -13.16
C PRO A 467 -0.61 -7.22 -12.15
N CYS A 468 -0.71 -6.66 -10.94
CA CYS A 468 -1.62 -7.14 -9.90
C CYS A 468 -3.09 -6.92 -10.25
N VAL A 469 -3.39 -5.90 -11.06
CA VAL A 469 -4.75 -5.42 -11.33
C VAL A 469 -5.45 -6.23 -12.43
N LEU A 470 -4.68 -6.71 -13.41
CA LEU A 470 -5.21 -7.44 -14.56
C LEU A 470 -6.02 -8.70 -14.17
N PRO A 471 -5.52 -9.61 -13.30
CA PRO A 471 -6.29 -10.78 -12.87
C PRO A 471 -7.62 -10.40 -12.22
N LEU A 472 -7.61 -9.33 -11.41
CA LEU A 472 -8.80 -8.86 -10.71
C LEU A 472 -9.85 -8.31 -11.68
N LEU A 473 -9.44 -7.47 -12.65
CA LEU A 473 -10.36 -6.94 -13.65
C LEU A 473 -10.95 -8.04 -14.54
N LEU A 474 -10.14 -9.05 -14.91
CA LEU A 474 -10.61 -10.22 -15.66
C LEU A 474 -11.61 -11.05 -14.84
N HIS A 475 -11.38 -11.21 -13.53
CA HIS A 475 -12.29 -11.90 -12.64
C HIS A 475 -13.63 -11.16 -12.49
N VAL A 476 -13.60 -9.84 -12.28
CA VAL A 476 -14.81 -9.00 -12.20
C VAL A 476 -15.59 -9.03 -13.51
N LEU A 477 -14.89 -9.00 -14.64
CA LEU A 477 -15.49 -9.09 -15.96
C LEU A 477 -16.23 -10.43 -16.17
N GLY A 478 -15.65 -11.54 -15.71
CA GLY A 478 -16.29 -12.85 -15.79
C GLY A 478 -17.53 -13.00 -14.90
N ARG A 479 -17.69 -12.14 -13.88
CA ARG A 479 -18.80 -12.21 -12.91
C ARG A 479 -19.91 -11.19 -13.18
N SER A 480 -19.56 -9.99 -13.64
CA SER A 480 -20.52 -8.90 -13.77
C SER A 480 -21.51 -9.14 -14.91
N ARG A 481 -22.81 -9.02 -14.62
CA ARG A 481 -23.90 -9.16 -15.60
C ARG A 481 -24.43 -7.82 -16.12
N CYS A 482 -23.99 -6.70 -15.53
CA CYS A 482 -24.43 -5.37 -15.93
C CYS A 482 -23.57 -4.83 -17.09
N PRO A 483 -24.20 -4.37 -18.21
CA PRO A 483 -23.46 -3.92 -19.38
C PRO A 483 -22.64 -2.64 -19.11
N GLU A 484 -23.13 -1.76 -18.25
CA GLU A 484 -22.42 -0.52 -17.89
C GLU A 484 -21.16 -0.78 -17.06
N THR A 485 -21.21 -1.72 -16.10
CA THR A 485 -20.03 -2.10 -15.31
C THR A 485 -19.01 -2.82 -16.19
N LEU A 486 -19.46 -3.67 -17.12
CA LEU A 486 -18.59 -4.31 -18.10
C LEU A 486 -17.86 -3.28 -18.96
N ALA A 487 -18.58 -2.26 -19.45
CA ALA A 487 -17.99 -1.17 -20.24
C ALA A 487 -16.92 -0.40 -19.45
N LEU A 488 -17.19 -0.11 -18.18
CA LEU A 488 -16.25 0.60 -17.31
C LEU A 488 -15.01 -0.22 -16.98
N VAL A 489 -15.19 -1.50 -16.65
CA VAL A 489 -14.08 -2.44 -16.38
C VAL A 489 -13.21 -2.57 -17.63
N LEU A 490 -13.80 -2.77 -18.80
CA LEU A 490 -13.08 -2.86 -20.08
C LEU A 490 -12.27 -1.59 -20.38
N ARG A 491 -12.86 -0.40 -20.17
CA ARG A 491 -12.16 0.87 -20.34
C ARG A 491 -11.01 1.05 -19.34
N SER A 492 -11.23 0.67 -18.09
CA SER A 492 -10.22 0.75 -17.04
C SER A 492 -9.05 -0.20 -17.30
N LEU A 493 -9.32 -1.39 -17.83
CA LEU A 493 -8.32 -2.42 -18.15
C LEU A 493 -7.31 -1.90 -19.17
N ALA A 494 -7.79 -1.23 -20.22
CA ALA A 494 -6.92 -0.57 -21.21
C ALA A 494 -6.12 0.60 -20.60
N ALA A 495 -6.69 1.35 -19.65
CA ALA A 495 -6.02 2.47 -19.01
C ALA A 495 -4.94 2.07 -18.00
N THR A 496 -5.09 0.90 -17.34
CA THR A 496 -4.16 0.36 -16.33
C THR A 496 -3.04 -0.50 -16.90
N ALA A 497 -3.11 -0.87 -18.18
CA ALA A 497 -2.14 -1.73 -18.84
C ALA A 497 -0.85 -0.99 -19.24
N ASN A 498 -0.12 -0.50 -18.23
CA ASN A 498 1.16 0.20 -18.40
C ASN A 498 2.36 -0.77 -18.50
N HIS A 499 2.16 -2.07 -18.25
CA HIS A 499 3.24 -3.08 -18.23
C HIS A 499 3.20 -4.02 -19.44
N LYS A 500 4.37 -4.40 -19.98
CA LYS A 500 4.54 -5.27 -21.17
C LYS A 500 3.83 -6.63 -21.04
N TYR A 501 3.88 -7.24 -19.87
CA TYR A 501 3.25 -8.55 -19.60
C TYR A 501 1.72 -8.52 -19.56
N ALA A 502 1.11 -7.34 -19.40
CA ALA A 502 -0.35 -7.21 -19.38
C ALA A 502 -0.97 -7.29 -20.78
N LEU A 503 -0.19 -7.02 -21.83
CA LEU A 503 -0.68 -6.95 -23.21
C LEU A 503 -1.27 -8.27 -23.72
N GLY A 504 -0.51 -9.38 -23.63
CA GLY A 504 -0.94 -10.66 -24.19
C GLY A 504 -2.29 -11.17 -23.63
N PRO A 505 -2.45 -11.27 -22.30
CA PRO A 505 -3.69 -11.72 -21.69
C PRO A 505 -4.85 -10.73 -21.86
N LEU A 506 -4.57 -9.43 -21.88
CA LEU A 506 -5.56 -8.39 -22.21
C LEU A 506 -6.11 -8.63 -23.62
N TRP A 507 -5.22 -8.89 -24.57
CA TRP A 507 -5.61 -9.11 -25.96
C TRP A 507 -6.36 -10.42 -26.18
N SER A 508 -5.97 -11.52 -25.54
CA SER A 508 -6.72 -12.77 -25.63
C SER A 508 -8.10 -12.64 -24.99
N GLY A 509 -8.20 -11.95 -23.85
CA GLY A 509 -9.47 -11.67 -23.18
C GLY A 509 -10.39 -10.80 -24.04
N VAL A 510 -9.89 -9.66 -24.56
CA VAL A 510 -10.69 -8.78 -25.41
C VAL A 510 -11.10 -9.47 -26.72
N ARG A 511 -10.22 -10.29 -27.33
CA ARG A 511 -10.55 -11.06 -28.54
C ARG A 511 -11.64 -12.09 -28.28
N ALA A 512 -11.53 -12.86 -27.20
CA ALA A 512 -12.54 -13.84 -26.80
C ALA A 512 -13.90 -13.17 -26.58
N LEU A 513 -13.92 -12.00 -25.92
CA LEU A 513 -15.15 -11.23 -25.69
C LEU A 513 -15.72 -10.63 -26.98
N SER A 514 -14.86 -10.10 -27.85
CA SER A 514 -15.26 -9.49 -29.12
C SER A 514 -15.87 -10.49 -30.11
N GLY A 515 -15.47 -11.77 -30.04
CA GLY A 515 -16.03 -12.83 -30.88
C GLY A 515 -17.47 -13.19 -30.51
N HIS A 516 -17.88 -12.98 -29.26
CA HIS A 516 -19.22 -13.30 -28.77
C HIS A 516 -20.16 -12.09 -28.72
N HIS A 517 -19.64 -10.87 -28.55
CA HIS A 517 -20.45 -9.64 -28.47
C HIS A 517 -19.82 -8.44 -29.22
N PRO A 518 -20.36 -8.04 -30.39
CA PRO A 518 -19.78 -6.96 -31.21
C PRO A 518 -19.90 -5.56 -30.58
N SER A 519 -20.88 -5.32 -29.71
CA SER A 519 -21.05 -4.05 -28.99
C SER A 519 -19.98 -3.81 -27.92
N LEU A 520 -19.51 -4.88 -27.25
CA LEU A 520 -18.41 -4.80 -26.29
C LEU A 520 -17.07 -4.57 -26.99
N ALA A 521 -16.89 -5.15 -28.18
CA ALA A 521 -15.72 -4.90 -29.02
C ALA A 521 -15.59 -3.41 -29.39
N ALA A 522 -16.71 -2.76 -29.71
CA ALA A 522 -16.77 -1.33 -30.01
C ALA A 522 -16.28 -0.46 -28.83
N LEU A 523 -16.60 -0.84 -27.59
CA LEU A 523 -16.17 -0.09 -26.40
C LEU A 523 -14.67 -0.25 -26.09
N CYS A 524 -14.08 -1.40 -26.44
CA CYS A 524 -12.67 -1.69 -26.18
C CYS A 524 -11.73 -0.97 -27.16
N LEU A 525 -12.11 -0.88 -28.45
CA LEU A 525 -11.23 -0.42 -29.52
C LEU A 525 -10.60 0.97 -29.28
N PRO A 526 -11.33 2.00 -28.82
CA PRO A 526 -10.73 3.30 -28.49
C PRO A 526 -9.73 3.20 -27.32
N GLY A 527 -10.06 2.42 -26.29
CA GLY A 527 -9.16 2.19 -25.16
C GLY A 527 -7.86 1.50 -25.60
N LEU A 528 -7.97 0.53 -26.50
CA LEU A 528 -6.82 -0.15 -27.09
C LEU A 528 -5.96 0.78 -27.95
N ALA A 529 -6.58 1.71 -28.70
CA ALA A 529 -5.84 2.74 -29.42
C ALA A 529 -5.04 3.63 -28.46
N THR A 530 -5.63 4.05 -27.33
CA THR A 530 -4.89 4.83 -26.31
C THR A 530 -3.74 4.04 -25.67
N LEU A 531 -3.89 2.71 -25.56
CA LEU A 531 -2.83 1.82 -25.11
C LEU A 531 -1.70 1.72 -26.14
N CYS A 532 -2.03 1.63 -27.44
CA CYS A 532 -1.04 1.58 -28.52
C CYS A 532 -0.18 2.84 -28.58
N VAL A 533 -0.73 4.01 -28.25
CA VAL A 533 0.04 5.26 -28.11
C VAL A 533 1.09 5.15 -27.00
N ARG A 534 0.77 4.47 -25.89
CA ARG A 534 1.72 4.25 -24.77
C ARG A 534 2.69 3.10 -25.05
N GLN A 535 2.27 2.08 -25.78
CA GLN A 535 3.05 0.87 -26.08
C GLN A 535 2.92 0.49 -27.56
N PRO A 536 3.89 0.87 -28.42
CA PRO A 536 3.80 0.62 -29.87
C PRO A 536 3.83 -0.86 -30.25
N GLN A 537 4.29 -1.75 -29.35
CA GLN A 537 4.33 -3.21 -29.56
C GLN A 537 2.93 -3.83 -29.74
N ALA A 538 1.86 -3.13 -29.34
CA ALA A 538 0.49 -3.59 -29.46
C ALA A 538 -0.15 -3.28 -30.83
N LEU A 539 0.51 -2.48 -31.69
CA LEU A 539 -0.06 -2.03 -32.97
C LEU A 539 -0.43 -3.17 -33.95
N PRO A 540 0.38 -4.23 -34.15
CA PRO A 540 0.02 -5.30 -35.09
C PRO A 540 -1.28 -6.00 -34.72
N VAL A 541 -1.55 -6.11 -33.42
CA VAL A 541 -2.75 -6.75 -32.85
C VAL A 541 -3.99 -5.87 -33.06
N LEU A 542 -3.83 -4.55 -32.95
CA LEU A 542 -4.88 -3.58 -33.25
C LEU A 542 -5.20 -3.52 -34.75
N LEU A 543 -4.19 -3.55 -35.63
CA LEU A 543 -4.39 -3.61 -37.08
C LEU A 543 -5.19 -4.86 -37.50
N GLN A 544 -4.93 -6.01 -36.86
CA GLN A 544 -5.73 -7.23 -37.05
C GLN A 544 -7.18 -7.08 -36.57
N ALA A 545 -7.43 -6.32 -35.50
CA ALA A 545 -8.78 -6.08 -34.99
C ALA A 545 -9.56 -5.03 -35.80
N LEU A 546 -8.85 -4.06 -36.38
CA LEU A 546 -9.42 -3.07 -37.29
C LEU A 546 -9.89 -3.76 -38.58
N GLY A 547 -9.10 -4.66 -39.17
CA GLY A 547 -9.48 -5.43 -40.35
C GLY A 547 -9.91 -4.56 -41.55
N ASP A 548 -10.28 -5.21 -42.66
CA ASP A 548 -10.71 -4.52 -43.88
C ASP A 548 -12.22 -4.64 -44.16
N ASP A 549 -12.93 -5.55 -43.50
CA ASP A 549 -14.35 -5.83 -43.75
C ASP A 549 -15.26 -4.99 -42.84
N PHE A 550 -15.81 -3.90 -43.38
CA PHE A 550 -16.71 -2.98 -42.65
C PHE A 550 -18.19 -3.17 -43.01
N ALA A 551 -18.51 -3.89 -44.09
CA ALA A 551 -19.86 -4.01 -44.65
C ALA A 551 -20.81 -4.94 -43.85
N SER A 552 -20.27 -5.92 -43.12
CA SER A 552 -21.04 -6.92 -42.36
C SER A 552 -21.09 -6.64 -40.85
N GLN A 553 -20.57 -5.49 -40.42
CA GLN A 553 -20.37 -5.15 -39.01
C GLN A 553 -21.43 -4.18 -38.50
N GLY A 554 -21.76 -4.27 -37.21
CA GLY A 554 -22.70 -3.36 -36.57
C GLY A 554 -22.20 -1.91 -36.58
N ASP A 555 -23.12 -0.95 -36.74
CA ASP A 555 -22.83 0.48 -36.89
C ASP A 555 -21.90 1.03 -35.77
N ASP A 556 -22.12 0.59 -34.52
CA ASP A 556 -21.31 1.00 -33.37
C ASP A 556 -19.86 0.53 -33.47
N LEU A 557 -19.62 -0.64 -34.06
CA LEU A 557 -18.28 -1.19 -34.25
C LEU A 557 -17.53 -0.40 -35.33
N VAL A 558 -18.21 -0.06 -36.42
CA VAL A 558 -17.64 0.77 -37.50
C VAL A 558 -17.26 2.16 -36.97
N LEU A 559 -18.12 2.76 -36.13
CA LEU A 559 -17.83 4.04 -35.48
C LEU A 559 -16.63 3.95 -34.52
N ALA A 560 -16.57 2.90 -33.70
CA ALA A 560 -15.46 2.68 -32.79
C ALA A 560 -14.12 2.45 -33.50
N LYS A 561 -14.13 1.74 -34.64
CA LYS A 561 -12.94 1.58 -35.49
C LYS A 561 -12.46 2.92 -36.04
N ALA A 562 -13.37 3.77 -36.53
CA ALA A 562 -13.02 5.12 -36.97
C ALA A 562 -12.42 5.97 -35.85
N GLN A 563 -12.99 5.92 -34.64
CA GLN A 563 -12.46 6.61 -33.46
C GLN A 563 -11.08 6.10 -33.05
N ALA A 564 -10.87 4.78 -33.05
CA ALA A 564 -9.58 4.17 -32.74
C ALA A 564 -8.48 4.63 -33.71
N ILE A 565 -8.80 4.69 -35.02
CA ILE A 565 -7.86 5.20 -36.03
C ILE A 565 -7.56 6.68 -35.78
N GLY A 566 -8.56 7.50 -35.46
CA GLY A 566 -8.37 8.93 -35.14
C GLY A 566 -7.41 9.16 -33.97
N ILE A 567 -7.60 8.43 -32.87
CA ILE A 567 -6.74 8.52 -31.67
C ILE A 567 -5.26 8.21 -32.01
N LEU A 568 -5.02 7.21 -32.86
CA LEU A 568 -3.66 6.85 -33.30
C LEU A 568 -3.01 7.94 -34.15
N LEU A 569 -3.79 8.55 -35.06
CA LEU A 569 -3.30 9.56 -35.98
C LEU A 569 -2.98 10.88 -35.28
N GLU A 570 -3.75 11.28 -34.27
CA GLU A 570 -3.45 12.46 -33.45
C GLU A 570 -2.07 12.41 -32.79
N HIS A 571 -1.60 11.22 -32.40
CA HIS A 571 -0.35 11.05 -31.66
C HIS A 571 0.79 10.49 -32.52
N SER A 572 0.51 9.78 -33.61
CA SER A 572 1.50 9.03 -34.39
C SER A 572 1.25 9.01 -35.91
N ALA A 573 0.71 10.10 -36.48
CA ALA A 573 0.44 10.20 -37.92
C ALA A 573 1.65 9.85 -38.81
N SER A 574 2.85 10.34 -38.48
CA SER A 574 4.06 10.14 -39.29
C SER A 574 4.64 8.73 -39.21
N GLN A 575 4.42 8.00 -38.12
CA GLN A 575 5.03 6.68 -37.89
C GLN A 575 4.15 5.53 -38.37
N HIS A 576 2.83 5.64 -38.20
CA HIS A 576 1.90 4.53 -38.46
C HIS A 576 0.82 4.86 -39.49
N GLY A 577 0.79 6.10 -40.02
CA GLY A 577 -0.26 6.58 -40.91
C GLY A 577 -0.40 5.79 -42.22
N ALA A 578 0.70 5.32 -42.80
CA ALA A 578 0.66 4.53 -44.04
C ALA A 578 -0.07 3.18 -43.87
N ASN A 579 0.04 2.55 -42.69
CA ASN A 579 -0.62 1.27 -42.39
C ASN A 579 -2.12 1.43 -42.15
N LEU A 580 -2.57 2.64 -41.81
CA LEU A 580 -3.97 2.96 -41.50
C LEU A 580 -4.77 3.45 -42.72
N LEU A 581 -4.09 3.76 -43.84
CA LEU A 581 -4.72 4.25 -45.05
C LEU A 581 -5.71 3.24 -45.66
N ARG A 582 -5.30 1.98 -45.76
CA ARG A 582 -6.12 0.92 -46.38
C ARG A 582 -7.43 0.67 -45.62
N PRO A 583 -7.42 0.49 -44.28
CA PRO A 583 -8.66 0.43 -43.49
C PRO A 583 -9.54 1.68 -43.58
N LEU A 584 -8.96 2.88 -43.69
CA LEU A 584 -9.73 4.13 -43.82
C LEU A 584 -10.45 4.21 -45.17
N VAL A 585 -9.75 3.89 -46.26
CA VAL A 585 -10.34 3.89 -47.59
C VAL A 585 -11.44 2.84 -47.68
N SER A 586 -11.22 1.62 -47.14
CA SER A 586 -12.26 0.57 -47.14
C SER A 586 -13.46 0.92 -46.28
N LEU A 587 -13.29 1.58 -45.12
CA LEU A 587 -14.38 2.09 -44.30
C LEU A 587 -15.24 3.09 -45.09
N VAL A 588 -14.60 4.07 -45.73
CA VAL A 588 -15.30 5.11 -46.50
C VAL A 588 -16.02 4.52 -47.72
N THR A 589 -15.45 3.53 -48.39
CA THR A 589 -16.08 2.92 -49.57
C THR A 589 -17.18 1.92 -49.26
N SER A 590 -17.23 1.38 -48.04
CA SER A 590 -18.16 0.30 -47.67
C SER A 590 -19.38 0.77 -46.87
N CYS A 591 -19.38 2.02 -46.38
CA CYS A 591 -20.42 2.52 -45.46
C CYS A 591 -21.44 3.43 -46.17
N HIS A 592 -22.63 2.88 -46.45
CA HIS A 592 -23.71 3.59 -47.15
C HIS A 592 -24.96 3.86 -46.31
N GLY A 593 -25.04 3.36 -45.07
CA GLY A 593 -26.22 3.55 -44.21
C GLY A 593 -26.27 4.91 -43.51
N ASP A 594 -27.48 5.43 -43.24
CA ASP A 594 -27.69 6.73 -42.56
C ASP A 594 -26.98 6.83 -41.20
N ARG A 595 -27.05 5.77 -40.38
CA ARG A 595 -26.42 5.70 -39.05
C ARG A 595 -24.90 5.67 -39.09
N GLN A 596 -24.31 5.21 -40.20
CA GLN A 596 -22.86 5.12 -40.39
C GLN A 596 -22.24 6.45 -40.84
N GLY A 597 -23.05 7.49 -41.07
CA GLY A 597 -22.56 8.80 -41.51
C GLY A 597 -21.54 9.41 -40.56
N ALA A 598 -21.70 9.23 -39.25
CA ALA A 598 -20.74 9.70 -38.25
C ALA A 598 -19.36 9.02 -38.38
N ALA A 599 -19.33 7.73 -38.69
CA ALA A 599 -18.08 6.98 -38.89
C ALA A 599 -17.35 7.44 -40.16
N VAL A 600 -18.09 7.67 -41.25
CA VAL A 600 -17.53 8.21 -42.51
C VAL A 600 -16.97 9.62 -42.30
N VAL A 601 -17.67 10.48 -41.55
CA VAL A 601 -17.18 11.83 -41.24
C VAL A 601 -15.87 11.77 -40.43
N LEU A 602 -15.78 10.90 -39.42
CA LEU A 602 -14.54 10.71 -38.67
C LEU A 602 -13.42 10.16 -39.56
N ALA A 603 -13.70 9.19 -40.43
CA ALA A 603 -12.72 8.65 -41.36
C ALA A 603 -12.21 9.70 -42.38
N LEU A 604 -13.08 10.58 -42.88
CA LEU A 604 -12.69 11.69 -43.76
C LEU A 604 -11.82 12.73 -43.03
N ARG A 605 -12.08 12.98 -41.75
CA ARG A 605 -11.20 13.81 -40.91
C ARG A 605 -9.83 13.16 -40.67
N CYS A 606 -9.79 11.85 -40.45
CA CYS A 606 -8.55 11.09 -40.36
C CYS A 606 -7.75 11.14 -41.68
N LEU A 607 -8.43 11.04 -42.83
CA LEU A 607 -7.80 11.21 -44.15
C LEU A 607 -7.27 12.63 -44.36
N HIS A 608 -8.00 13.65 -43.89
CA HIS A 608 -7.54 15.03 -43.92
C HIS A 608 -6.25 15.19 -43.11
N GLN A 609 -6.18 14.65 -41.90
CA GLN A 609 -4.98 14.67 -41.05
C GLN A 609 -3.78 13.96 -41.71
N LEU A 610 -4.02 12.79 -42.34
CA LEU A 610 -2.97 12.06 -43.08
C LEU A 610 -2.43 12.83 -44.29
N CYS A 611 -3.33 13.48 -45.03
CA CYS A 611 -2.96 14.29 -46.19
C CYS A 611 -2.23 15.57 -45.76
N ALA A 612 -2.66 16.23 -44.68
CA ALA A 612 -2.01 17.42 -44.14
C ALA A 612 -0.63 17.12 -43.53
N ALA A 613 -0.43 15.91 -43.01
CA ALA A 613 0.87 15.45 -42.51
C ALA A 613 1.82 14.95 -43.62
N GLU A 614 1.42 15.03 -44.89
CA GLU A 614 2.18 14.60 -46.09
C GLU A 614 2.65 13.13 -46.08
N VAL A 615 2.04 12.28 -45.25
CA VAL A 615 2.36 10.85 -45.14
C VAL A 615 1.86 10.06 -46.37
N VAL A 616 0.87 10.60 -47.07
CA VAL A 616 0.19 9.93 -48.19
C VAL A 616 0.01 10.88 -49.38
N ASN A 617 0.08 10.34 -50.59
CA ASN A 617 -0.13 11.10 -51.82
C ASN A 617 -1.60 11.55 -51.94
N VAL A 618 -1.80 12.88 -51.90
CA VAL A 618 -3.11 13.54 -51.93
C VAL A 618 -3.86 13.25 -53.23
N LYS A 619 -3.18 13.24 -54.38
CA LYS A 619 -3.83 13.07 -55.70
C LYS A 619 -4.40 11.65 -55.85
N THR A 620 -3.65 10.62 -55.47
CA THR A 620 -4.08 9.21 -55.64
C THR A 620 -5.16 8.80 -54.64
N THR A 621 -5.07 9.26 -53.39
CA THR A 621 -6.05 8.94 -52.35
C THR A 621 -7.39 9.63 -52.60
N LEU A 622 -7.37 10.95 -52.81
CA LEU A 622 -8.60 11.72 -53.03
C LEU A 622 -9.28 11.33 -54.34
N SER A 623 -8.55 11.07 -55.41
CA SER A 623 -9.15 10.61 -56.67
C SER A 623 -9.84 9.25 -56.56
N SER A 624 -9.45 8.39 -55.61
CA SER A 624 -10.11 7.10 -55.38
C SER A 624 -11.38 7.18 -54.52
N VAL A 625 -11.41 8.11 -53.55
CA VAL A 625 -12.46 8.21 -52.53
C VAL A 625 -13.54 9.23 -52.88
N VAL A 626 -13.12 10.43 -53.28
CA VAL A 626 -13.98 11.61 -53.44
C VAL A 626 -15.08 11.43 -54.52
N PRO A 627 -14.83 10.79 -55.69
CA PRO A 627 -15.85 10.63 -56.73
C PRO A 627 -17.11 9.86 -56.29
N LYS A 628 -16.96 8.95 -55.33
CA LYS A 628 -18.06 8.11 -54.82
C LYS A 628 -18.94 8.87 -53.82
N LEU A 629 -18.37 9.84 -53.11
CA LEU A 629 -19.05 10.57 -52.02
C LEU A 629 -19.75 11.86 -52.47
N TRP A 630 -19.49 12.35 -53.69
CA TRP A 630 -20.21 13.52 -54.23
C TRP A 630 -21.69 13.27 -54.43
N LYS A 631 -22.11 12.01 -54.54
CA LYS A 631 -23.50 11.59 -54.75
C LYS A 631 -24.17 11.10 -53.45
N ASP A 632 -23.55 11.34 -52.30
CA ASP A 632 -24.08 10.89 -51.01
C ASP A 632 -25.21 11.83 -50.56
N ASP A 633 -26.33 11.25 -50.12
CA ASP A 633 -27.52 11.99 -49.70
C ASP A 633 -27.34 12.66 -48.31
N ARG A 634 -26.29 12.27 -47.55
CA ARG A 634 -26.05 12.75 -46.18
C ARG A 634 -25.27 14.08 -46.15
N PRO A 635 -25.86 15.19 -45.65
CA PRO A 635 -25.25 16.52 -45.73
C PRO A 635 -23.98 16.68 -44.88
N LEU A 636 -23.85 15.94 -43.78
CA LEU A 636 -22.65 15.98 -42.93
C LEU A 636 -21.43 15.31 -43.59
N VAL A 637 -21.65 14.28 -44.40
CA VAL A 637 -20.59 13.60 -45.16
C VAL A 637 -20.10 14.50 -46.28
N VAL A 638 -21.01 15.09 -47.06
CA VAL A 638 -20.65 16.03 -48.15
C VAL A 638 -19.91 17.25 -47.61
N ARG A 639 -20.30 17.75 -46.43
CA ARG A 639 -19.53 18.78 -45.72
C ARG A 639 -18.10 18.33 -45.39
N ALA A 640 -17.93 17.12 -44.84
CA ALA A 640 -16.61 16.59 -44.51
C ALA A 640 -15.74 16.34 -45.77
N VAL A 641 -16.35 15.97 -46.90
CA VAL A 641 -15.66 15.92 -48.21
C VAL A 641 -15.17 17.30 -48.62
N CYS A 642 -15.98 18.36 -48.44
CA CYS A 642 -15.53 19.72 -48.71
C CYS A 642 -14.33 20.11 -47.82
N GLU A 643 -14.37 19.79 -46.53
CA GLU A 643 -13.25 20.00 -45.59
C GLU A 643 -11.99 19.20 -46.00
N LEU A 644 -12.15 17.99 -46.53
CA LEU A 644 -11.04 17.19 -47.06
C LEU A 644 -10.41 17.81 -48.33
N MET A 645 -11.24 18.33 -49.25
CA MET A 645 -10.77 19.00 -50.47
C MET A 645 -9.98 20.28 -50.18
N ALA A 646 -10.13 20.88 -49.00
CA ALA A 646 -9.34 22.04 -48.58
C ALA A 646 -7.85 21.72 -48.35
N VAL A 647 -7.45 20.44 -48.28
CA VAL A 647 -6.04 20.02 -48.16
C VAL A 647 -5.29 20.11 -49.48
N VAL A 648 -5.98 20.02 -50.61
CA VAL A 648 -5.36 20.08 -51.95
C VAL A 648 -4.48 21.33 -52.13
N PRO A 649 -4.95 22.56 -51.86
CA PRO A 649 -4.10 23.75 -51.97
C PRO A 649 -3.00 23.84 -50.90
N ALA A 650 -3.06 23.05 -49.82
CA ALA A 650 -2.10 23.11 -48.71
C ALA A 650 -0.81 22.30 -48.95
N VAL A 651 -0.87 21.23 -49.75
CA VAL A 651 0.26 20.33 -50.07
C VAL A 651 0.89 20.70 -51.43
N SER A 652 0.60 21.89 -51.95
CA SER A 652 0.82 22.31 -53.34
C SER A 652 2.14 21.83 -53.95
N VAL A 653 2.04 20.93 -54.95
CA VAL A 653 3.20 20.44 -55.72
C VAL A 653 3.22 21.20 -57.05
N PRO A 654 4.31 21.92 -57.41
CA PRO A 654 4.39 22.77 -58.60
C PRO A 654 4.49 21.93 -59.89
N THR A 655 3.41 21.25 -60.25
CA THR A 655 3.27 20.44 -61.46
C THR A 655 1.99 20.82 -62.18
N VAL A 656 2.06 20.93 -63.50
CA VAL A 656 0.91 21.31 -64.36
C VAL A 656 -0.29 20.38 -64.15
N GLU A 657 -0.04 19.11 -63.85
CA GLU A 657 -1.11 18.15 -63.57
C GLU A 657 -1.82 18.40 -62.22
N TYR A 658 -1.10 18.92 -61.23
CA TYR A 658 -1.67 19.23 -59.91
C TYR A 658 -2.44 20.55 -59.94
N GLU A 659 -1.93 21.56 -60.66
CA GLU A 659 -2.65 22.82 -60.90
C GLU A 659 -3.98 22.61 -61.62
N ARG A 660 -4.02 21.70 -62.60
CA ARG A 660 -5.29 21.28 -63.25
C ARG A 660 -6.23 20.62 -62.25
N TYR A 661 -5.71 19.76 -61.39
CA TYR A 661 -6.49 19.10 -60.35
C TYR A 661 -7.06 20.08 -59.32
N GLU A 662 -6.29 21.11 -58.92
CA GLU A 662 -6.75 22.21 -58.06
C GLU A 662 -7.91 23.00 -58.69
N GLN A 663 -7.80 23.33 -59.97
CA GLN A 663 -8.85 24.04 -60.71
C GLN A 663 -10.13 23.19 -60.83
N GLU A 664 -10.00 21.89 -61.12
CA GLU A 664 -11.12 20.97 -61.17
C GLU A 664 -11.81 20.78 -59.81
N ALA A 665 -11.03 20.73 -58.73
CA ALA A 665 -11.52 20.66 -57.36
C ALA A 665 -12.30 21.93 -56.98
N ALA A 666 -11.74 23.11 -57.23
CA ALA A 666 -12.39 24.40 -56.99
C ALA A 666 -13.71 24.53 -57.77
N ALA A 667 -13.73 24.15 -59.06
CA ALA A 667 -14.94 24.17 -59.88
C ALA A 667 -16.04 23.22 -59.38
N ARG A 668 -15.68 22.11 -58.73
CA ARG A 668 -16.65 21.20 -58.08
C ARG A 668 -17.21 21.79 -56.79
N LEU A 669 -16.39 22.42 -55.96
CA LEU A 669 -16.84 23.09 -54.72
C LEU A 669 -17.78 24.26 -55.02
N TRP A 670 -17.50 25.06 -56.06
CA TRP A 670 -18.41 26.13 -56.49
C TRP A 670 -19.79 25.62 -56.93
N ARG A 671 -19.83 24.48 -57.62
CA ARG A 671 -21.12 23.86 -58.01
C ARG A 671 -21.97 23.45 -56.81
N LEU A 672 -21.34 23.05 -55.71
CA LEU A 672 -22.04 22.67 -54.47
C LEU A 672 -22.44 23.89 -53.62
N ALA A 673 -21.62 24.94 -53.62
CA ALA A 673 -21.90 26.17 -52.90
C ALA A 673 -23.09 26.95 -53.51
N VAL A 674 -23.24 26.92 -54.84
CA VAL A 674 -24.25 27.67 -55.60
C VAL A 674 -25.50 26.84 -55.93
N ALA A 675 -25.54 25.57 -55.54
CA ALA A 675 -26.71 24.71 -55.78
C ALA A 675 -27.95 25.23 -55.02
N PRO A 676 -29.10 25.46 -55.70
CA PRO A 676 -30.28 26.09 -55.12
C PRO A 676 -30.93 25.28 -53.98
N GLU A 677 -30.82 23.94 -54.02
CA GLU A 677 -31.40 23.02 -53.03
C GLU A 677 -30.38 22.49 -52.00
N GLY A 678 -29.16 23.04 -51.96
CA GLY A 678 -28.13 22.54 -51.05
C GLY A 678 -28.42 22.81 -49.57
N HIS A 679 -28.24 21.81 -48.70
CA HIS A 679 -28.37 21.98 -47.24
C HIS A 679 -27.38 23.06 -46.72
N PRO A 680 -27.77 23.96 -45.78
CA PRO A 680 -26.94 25.09 -45.34
C PRO A 680 -25.55 24.68 -44.81
N ALA A 681 -25.48 23.53 -44.13
CA ALA A 681 -24.21 22.98 -43.63
C ALA A 681 -23.20 22.62 -44.76
N VAL A 682 -23.69 22.20 -45.92
CA VAL A 682 -22.85 21.88 -47.09
C VAL A 682 -22.37 23.16 -47.76
N ARG A 683 -23.25 24.16 -47.91
CA ARG A 683 -22.87 25.48 -48.46
C ARG A 683 -21.78 26.14 -47.62
N GLY A 684 -21.98 26.21 -46.30
CA GLY A 684 -20.98 26.75 -45.38
C GLY A 684 -19.66 25.98 -45.41
N GLY A 685 -19.71 24.64 -45.49
CA GLY A 685 -18.52 23.80 -45.66
C GLY A 685 -17.78 24.05 -46.98
N ALA A 686 -18.51 24.19 -48.08
CA ALA A 686 -17.95 24.47 -49.40
C ALA A 686 -17.30 25.86 -49.48
N PHE A 687 -17.94 26.89 -48.92
CA PHE A 687 -17.35 28.23 -48.83
C PHE A 687 -16.08 28.23 -47.96
N ARG A 688 -16.11 27.56 -46.81
CA ARG A 688 -14.92 27.43 -45.95
C ARG A 688 -13.77 26.71 -46.66
N ALA A 689 -14.05 25.67 -47.44
CA ALA A 689 -13.04 24.98 -48.25
C ALA A 689 -12.49 25.86 -49.37
N LEU A 690 -13.34 26.59 -50.08
CA LEU A 690 -12.94 27.52 -51.15
C LEU A 690 -12.03 28.64 -50.65
N ALA A 691 -12.15 29.07 -49.39
CA ALA A 691 -11.26 30.07 -48.80
C ALA A 691 -9.79 29.61 -48.68
N ALA A 692 -9.54 28.30 -48.73
CA ALA A 692 -8.19 27.73 -48.68
C ALA A 692 -7.49 27.74 -50.06
N PHE A 693 -8.24 27.87 -51.16
CA PHE A 693 -7.67 27.84 -52.52
C PHE A 693 -6.99 29.15 -52.91
N PRO A 694 -5.98 29.10 -53.78
CA PRO A 694 -5.32 30.30 -54.29
C PRO A 694 -6.26 31.11 -55.20
N PRO A 695 -6.06 32.44 -55.28
CA PRO A 695 -6.91 33.34 -56.08
C PRO A 695 -6.95 32.95 -57.57
N SER A 696 -5.91 32.31 -58.09
CA SER A 696 -5.81 31.79 -59.46
C SER A 696 -6.87 30.75 -59.83
N CYS A 697 -7.43 30.05 -58.83
CA CYS A 697 -8.45 29.02 -59.04
C CYS A 697 -9.90 29.56 -59.06
N HIS A 698 -10.11 30.85 -58.77
CA HIS A 698 -11.44 31.45 -58.75
C HIS A 698 -11.73 32.16 -60.08
N SER A 699 -12.88 31.89 -60.70
CA SER A 699 -13.35 32.64 -61.88
C SER A 699 -14.61 33.40 -61.55
N LEU A 700 -14.73 34.64 -62.05
CA LEU A 700 -15.90 35.52 -61.86
C LEU A 700 -17.23 34.89 -62.29
N LYS A 701 -17.18 33.88 -63.17
CA LYS A 701 -18.36 33.13 -63.65
C LYS A 701 -18.96 32.20 -62.59
N HIS A 702 -18.18 31.78 -61.59
CA HIS A 702 -18.61 30.83 -60.56
C HIS A 702 -19.30 31.49 -59.36
N LEU A 703 -19.24 32.82 -59.25
CA LEU A 703 -19.88 33.56 -58.16
C LEU A 703 -21.41 33.64 -58.35
N PRO A 704 -22.20 33.41 -57.29
CA PRO A 704 -23.65 33.57 -57.32
C PRO A 704 -24.02 35.03 -57.64
N SER A 705 -25.16 35.21 -58.32
CA SER A 705 -25.64 36.51 -58.80
C SER A 705 -25.84 37.55 -57.71
N GLU A 706 -26.03 37.11 -56.46
CA GLU A 706 -26.24 37.93 -55.26
C GLU A 706 -24.98 38.74 -54.84
N VAL A 707 -23.78 38.28 -55.21
CA VAL A 707 -22.50 38.88 -54.76
C VAL A 707 -21.83 39.74 -55.85
N ARG A 708 -22.25 39.55 -57.10
CA ARG A 708 -21.80 40.35 -58.26
C ARG A 708 -21.93 41.87 -58.08
N PRO A 709 -23.00 42.43 -57.48
CA PRO A 709 -23.10 43.88 -57.27
C PRO A 709 -22.15 44.42 -56.18
N HIS A 710 -21.74 43.59 -55.21
CA HIS A 710 -20.82 44.00 -54.14
C HIS A 710 -19.34 43.99 -54.56
N LEU A 711 -18.99 43.29 -55.64
CA LEU A 711 -17.63 43.27 -56.20
C LEU A 711 -17.24 44.57 -56.93
N SER A 712 -18.22 45.25 -57.53
CA SER A 712 -18.03 46.55 -58.18
C SER A 712 -17.72 47.70 -57.22
N LEU A 713 -17.97 47.52 -55.91
CA LEU A 713 -17.69 48.53 -54.87
C LEU A 713 -16.28 48.40 -54.26
N LEU A 714 -15.60 47.26 -54.43
CA LEU A 714 -14.27 46.97 -53.87
C LEU A 714 -13.22 47.00 -54.99
N GLY A 715 -12.88 48.20 -55.45
CA GLY A 715 -12.00 48.47 -56.59
C GLY A 715 -10.52 48.10 -56.43
N SER A 716 -10.13 47.16 -55.57
CA SER A 716 -8.71 46.79 -55.44
C SER A 716 -8.47 45.35 -54.97
N GLY A 717 -8.16 44.48 -55.94
CA GLY A 717 -7.32 43.30 -55.70
C GLY A 717 -8.03 42.03 -55.24
N TRP A 718 -7.62 40.91 -55.85
CA TRP A 718 -7.97 39.53 -55.48
C TRP A 718 -7.65 39.15 -54.02
N HIS A 719 -6.97 40.03 -53.27
CA HIS A 719 -6.70 39.90 -51.84
C HIS A 719 -7.97 39.90 -50.97
N ASP A 720 -9.09 40.46 -51.45
CA ASP A 720 -10.35 40.55 -50.68
C ASP A 720 -11.31 39.37 -50.88
N LEU A 721 -11.03 38.41 -51.78
CA LEU A 721 -11.89 37.23 -51.99
C LEU A 721 -12.07 36.38 -50.72
N ARG A 722 -11.02 36.26 -49.88
CA ARG A 722 -11.14 35.60 -48.57
C ARG A 722 -12.11 36.33 -47.63
N ARG A 723 -12.13 37.67 -47.64
CA ARG A 723 -13.08 38.48 -46.85
C ARG A 723 -14.50 38.35 -47.38
N ILE A 724 -14.67 38.32 -48.70
CA ILE A 724 -15.98 38.14 -49.34
C ILE A 724 -16.54 36.73 -49.05
N ILE A 725 -15.70 35.69 -49.09
CA ILE A 725 -16.09 34.32 -48.72
C ILE A 725 -16.41 34.21 -47.21
N LEU A 726 -15.70 34.95 -46.35
CA LEU A 726 -16.01 35.05 -44.92
C LEU A 726 -17.30 35.85 -44.62
N LEU A 727 -17.69 36.79 -45.48
CA LEU A 727 -18.95 37.53 -45.40
C LEU A 727 -20.16 36.72 -45.90
N LEU A 728 -19.93 35.64 -46.64
CA LEU A 728 -20.95 34.72 -47.14
C LEU A 728 -21.21 33.52 -46.21
N LEU A 729 -20.34 33.33 -45.21
CA LEU A 729 -20.50 32.40 -44.09
C LEU A 729 -21.39 33.01 -43.02
#